data_AF-A0A089JY04-F1
#
_entry.id   AF-A0A089JY04-F1
#
_cell.length_a   1.000
_cell.length_b   1.000
_cell.length_c   1.000
_cell.angle_alpha   90.00
_cell.angle_beta   90.00
_cell.angle_gamma   90.00
#
_symmetry.space_group_name_H-M   'P 1'
#
loop_
_entity.id
_entity.type
_entity.pdbx_description
1 polymer ?
#
loop_
_entity_poly.entity_id
_entity_poly.type
_entity_poly.pdbx_seq_one_letter_code
_entity_poly.pdbx_strand_id
1 'polypeptide(L)'
;MSELSAAKDAGPAVPEGTVLWKLGQHDGSSAEFASAGSNGAKGVFSVASTAVKAAELQSIPSGLHGATNPELRITYKLDKIPVNGVLFRVSILDAYKSVPQMSVFSNRQLSGIIQIAGVDGTDSKYDFRKTYELYIPKEQLISGTNELTLRAARGIYSSAAEDKYNWWTWDNLSLEALKTPVKEPIHGSYTLTGTMVNNKQFYFDKGAVTHLPYIMKWLGLAYSGNIMRTSCASDVGRSCENMGEYYEVLKDYNMQAVALYLYTGDIKLKEDGSLPDDAEKKLTDYFKQYGQYFQYYEVDNEPGLFNRSKAVNLAIADWLNKKGKTIAPHLQTVAPGWAYWPGYSEDSCGNQKGMLKQCGDPDGWERDPEQRNELEEVTDLTNGHSYGESYIFSNGGSFTENLKTFGGAVDGLSKKMLTTEFGTSDTHVDAYQYGASERTAAVFDRIMRGHIGYADMFVQHAAFFKNFSLFKYGFNLEEHDPGATEIYYTKEGEDSRVSIMRRLDLAYATHGAPLSYQITNKDDLADKMVYVRAVDTSTLEPLAGSGATSNKLLVNFVNFEETEQTIKVKVTMPEKTVYEGERFGRGDTYEEARSYMSGRNATPILEFTETLAPGEAVQYILQPSSEVADIAPQGFKATAVKGLSMHLSWLEAPGASYEVLRADGPGSELKMIAAGVRNTEYTDSKLQEGTLYTYAVRVSGSGVMSEKTQISATGLVPLDRTGWKVTSNVNTAASKPESAIDGDRRTRWDTGKHQASGEYFQIDLGAVHAIEAIELIYTLSSYDYPRGYTVQVSDDAKSWNQVASGKGKLELTRIAFSQVQTRYIRIQQTGSGGNYWSIQELQVYSRE
;
A
#
# COMPACT_ATOMS: atom_id res chain seq x y z
N MET A 1 -34.46 24.99 1.70
CA MET A 1 -33.33 24.51 2.51
C MET A 1 -33.50 23.01 2.61
N SER A 2 -32.97 22.28 1.63
CA SER A 2 -32.94 20.82 1.70
C SER A 2 -31.98 20.43 2.81
N GLU A 3 -32.40 19.53 3.69
CA GLU A 3 -31.52 18.85 4.64
C GLU A 3 -30.47 18.09 3.82
N LEU A 4 -29.31 18.71 3.59
CA LEU A 4 -28.13 18.01 3.10
C LEU A 4 -27.66 17.15 4.28
N SER A 5 -27.97 15.85 4.22
CA SER A 5 -27.53 14.90 5.22
C SER A 5 -26.00 14.85 5.24
N ALA A 6 -25.41 15.02 6.42
CA ALA A 6 -24.01 14.69 6.62
C ALA A 6 -23.75 13.25 6.14
N ALA A 7 -22.65 13.02 5.42
CA ALA A 7 -22.18 11.67 5.16
C ALA A 7 -22.02 10.96 6.52
N LYS A 8 -22.75 9.86 6.77
CA LYS A 8 -22.61 9.10 8.02
C LYS A 8 -21.16 8.67 8.18
N ASP A 9 -20.47 8.98 9.28
CA ASP A 9 -19.02 8.74 9.46
C ASP A 9 -18.50 7.37 8.97
N ALA A 10 -17.29 7.35 8.40
CA ALA A 10 -16.56 6.12 8.04
C ALA A 10 -15.92 5.41 9.23
N GLY A 11 -16.00 6.00 10.43
CA GLY A 11 -15.41 5.48 11.66
C GLY A 11 -16.45 4.98 12.67
N PRO A 12 -15.97 4.40 13.79
CA PRO A 12 -16.84 4.04 14.91
C PRO A 12 -17.47 5.30 15.51
N ALA A 13 -18.74 5.19 15.92
CA ALA A 13 -19.44 6.28 16.58
C ALA A 13 -18.66 6.77 17.81
N VAL A 14 -18.39 8.07 17.87
CA VAL A 14 -17.68 8.66 19.01
C VAL A 14 -18.62 8.72 20.21
N PRO A 15 -18.19 8.26 21.41
CA PRO A 15 -19.04 8.26 22.58
C PRO A 15 -19.50 9.66 22.97
N GLU A 16 -20.73 9.75 23.50
CA GLU A 16 -21.19 10.99 24.13
C GLU A 16 -20.30 11.36 25.33
N GLY A 17 -20.04 12.66 25.46
CA GLY A 17 -19.34 13.22 26.61
C GLY A 17 -20.19 14.19 27.42
N THR A 18 -19.64 14.63 28.54
CA THR A 18 -20.12 15.79 29.30
C THR A 18 -19.23 16.97 28.95
N VAL A 19 -19.83 18.05 28.42
CA VAL A 19 -19.08 19.26 28.04
C VAL A 19 -18.36 19.84 29.26
N LEU A 20 -17.03 19.84 29.20
CA LEU A 20 -16.16 20.51 30.17
C LEU A 20 -16.08 21.99 29.85
N TRP A 21 -15.97 22.32 28.57
CA TRP A 21 -16.08 23.67 28.06
C TRP A 21 -16.38 23.72 26.56
N LYS A 22 -16.96 24.83 26.14
CA LYS A 22 -17.17 25.18 24.73
C LYS A 22 -16.76 26.64 24.50
N LEU A 23 -15.94 26.85 23.48
CA LEU A 23 -15.54 28.16 22.98
C LEU A 23 -16.22 28.37 21.65
N GLY A 24 -17.13 29.33 21.60
CA GLY A 24 -17.91 29.68 20.43
C GLY A 24 -19.15 28.84 20.15
N GLN A 25 -19.88 29.21 19.10
CA GLN A 25 -21.08 28.56 18.57
C GLN A 25 -20.76 27.81 17.29
N HIS A 26 -21.54 26.76 17.03
CA HIS A 26 -21.42 26.02 15.78
C HIS A 26 -22.42 26.61 14.79
N ASP A 27 -22.15 27.82 14.30
CA ASP A 27 -23.06 28.60 13.44
C ASP A 27 -22.44 29.01 12.10
N GLY A 28 -21.24 28.50 11.80
CA GLY A 28 -20.53 28.74 10.56
C GLY A 28 -19.84 30.11 10.50
N SER A 29 -19.49 30.70 11.65
CA SER A 29 -18.95 32.06 11.76
C SER A 29 -17.90 32.18 12.87
N SER A 30 -16.78 32.86 12.55
CA SER A 30 -15.75 33.18 13.53
C SER A 30 -15.93 34.55 14.19
N ALA A 31 -17.05 35.24 13.96
CA ALA A 31 -17.25 36.65 14.31
C ALA A 31 -17.22 36.94 15.83
N GLU A 32 -17.44 35.93 16.67
CA GLU A 32 -17.37 36.09 18.13
C GLU A 32 -15.94 36.06 18.69
N PHE A 33 -14.97 35.64 17.88
CA PHE A 33 -13.55 35.64 18.21
C PHE A 33 -12.86 36.93 17.75
N ALA A 34 -11.70 37.22 18.33
CA ALA A 34 -10.82 38.26 17.81
C ALA A 34 -10.20 37.80 16.49
N SER A 35 -10.06 38.71 15.51
CA SER A 35 -9.33 38.39 14.28
C SER A 35 -7.94 37.83 14.60
N ALA A 36 -7.58 36.72 13.95
CA ALA A 36 -6.28 36.07 14.10
C ALA A 36 -5.12 37.07 13.94
N GLY A 37 -4.13 37.01 14.84
CA GLY A 37 -2.95 37.89 14.84
C GLY A 37 -3.19 39.33 15.29
N SER A 38 -4.42 39.72 15.68
CA SER A 38 -4.71 41.06 16.20
C SER A 38 -4.21 41.25 17.64
N ASN A 39 -4.01 42.51 18.06
CA ASN A 39 -3.64 42.85 19.44
C ASN A 39 -4.67 42.40 20.50
N GLY A 40 -5.92 42.15 20.08
CA GLY A 40 -6.98 41.64 20.96
C GLY A 40 -6.89 40.13 21.20
N ALA A 41 -6.27 39.38 20.28
CA ALA A 41 -6.09 37.94 20.39
C ALA A 41 -4.96 37.61 21.37
N LYS A 42 -5.30 36.97 22.48
CA LYS A 42 -4.34 36.49 23.48
C LYS A 42 -3.90 35.07 23.14
N GLY A 43 -2.61 34.79 23.36
CA GLY A 43 -2.07 33.43 23.22
C GLY A 43 -2.36 32.50 24.40
N VAL A 44 -2.92 33.02 25.49
CA VAL A 44 -3.29 32.23 26.69
C VAL A 44 -4.69 32.61 27.13
N PHE A 45 -5.53 31.61 27.34
CA PHE A 45 -6.90 31.74 27.80
C PHE A 45 -7.18 30.80 28.98
N SER A 46 -7.92 31.27 29.98
CA SER A 46 -8.32 30.47 31.13
C SER A 46 -9.83 30.29 31.14
N VAL A 47 -10.28 29.04 31.03
CA VAL A 47 -11.68 28.69 31.05
C VAL A 47 -12.16 28.59 32.49
N ALA A 48 -13.01 29.52 32.92
CA ALA A 48 -13.52 29.59 34.28
C ALA A 48 -14.82 28.77 34.49
N SER A 49 -15.59 28.53 33.42
CA SER A 49 -16.88 27.83 33.44
C SER A 49 -17.13 27.10 32.12
N THR A 50 -18.10 26.18 32.11
CA THR A 50 -18.48 25.37 30.94
C THR A 50 -18.92 26.20 29.73
N ALA A 51 -19.67 27.28 29.98
CA ALA A 51 -20.02 28.28 28.98
C ALA A 51 -19.20 29.56 29.20
N VAL A 52 -18.50 30.01 28.17
CA VAL A 52 -17.72 31.25 28.16
C VAL A 52 -18.59 32.38 27.62
N LYS A 53 -18.51 33.57 28.24
CA LYS A 53 -19.30 34.74 27.80
C LYS A 53 -18.79 35.26 26.46
N ALA A 54 -19.68 35.75 25.60
CA ALA A 54 -19.32 36.29 24.28
C ALA A 54 -18.21 37.37 24.33
N ALA A 55 -18.22 38.24 25.35
CA ALA A 55 -17.18 39.27 25.51
C ALA A 55 -15.77 38.71 25.80
N GLU A 56 -15.69 37.50 26.38
CA GLU A 56 -14.41 36.83 26.67
C GLU A 56 -13.86 36.12 25.42
N LEU A 57 -14.74 35.66 24.52
CA LEU A 57 -14.37 35.04 23.23
C LEU A 57 -13.62 36.01 22.31
N GLN A 58 -13.90 37.31 22.41
CA GLN A 58 -13.16 38.39 21.74
C GLN A 58 -11.71 38.56 22.22
N SER A 59 -11.24 37.71 23.13
CA SER A 59 -9.82 37.61 23.50
C SER A 59 -9.12 36.35 22.99
N ILE A 60 -9.87 35.45 22.36
CA ILE A 60 -9.36 34.22 21.72
C ILE A 60 -9.26 34.51 20.21
N PRO A 61 -8.17 34.12 19.54
CA PRO A 61 -8.06 34.29 18.10
C PRO A 61 -9.12 33.48 17.34
N SER A 62 -9.52 33.93 16.16
CA SER A 62 -10.47 33.26 15.25
C SER A 62 -9.88 32.05 14.51
N GLY A 63 -8.64 31.67 14.85
CA GLY A 63 -7.81 30.69 14.13
C GLY A 63 -6.33 30.84 14.47
N LEU A 64 -5.48 29.92 14.05
CA LEU A 64 -4.02 30.07 14.18
C LEU A 64 -3.39 30.40 12.83
N HIS A 65 -2.27 31.11 12.90
CA HIS A 65 -1.46 31.43 11.74
C HIS A 65 0.02 31.36 12.13
N GLY A 66 0.80 30.53 11.44
CA GLY A 66 2.18 30.21 11.78
C GLY A 66 3.07 31.45 11.97
N ALA A 67 2.89 32.49 11.16
CA ALA A 67 3.75 33.69 11.24
C ALA A 67 3.35 34.72 12.32
N THR A 68 2.09 34.77 12.76
CA THR A 68 1.56 35.90 13.56
C THR A 68 1.03 35.48 14.91
N ASN A 69 0.41 34.30 14.99
CA ASN A 69 -0.17 33.74 16.21
C ASN A 69 -0.14 32.21 16.09
N PRO A 70 1.05 31.59 16.21
CA PRO A 70 1.24 30.17 15.96
C PRO A 70 0.70 29.27 17.08
N GLU A 71 0.31 29.82 18.23
CA GLU A 71 -0.02 29.03 19.41
C GLU A 71 -1.17 29.66 20.20
N LEU A 72 -2.06 28.80 20.70
CA LEU A 72 -3.10 29.12 21.69
C LEU A 72 -3.02 28.12 22.84
N ARG A 73 -2.89 28.61 24.06
CA ARG A 73 -2.91 27.81 25.30
C ARG A 73 -4.22 28.01 26.03
N ILE A 74 -4.90 26.90 26.32
CA ILE A 74 -6.19 26.89 27.01
C ILE A 74 -5.99 26.19 28.35
N THR A 75 -6.13 26.94 29.43
CA THR A 75 -6.07 26.40 30.80
C THR A 75 -7.47 26.15 31.33
N TYR A 76 -7.69 25.00 31.96
CA TYR A 76 -8.98 24.61 32.53
C TYR A 76 -8.78 23.76 33.78
N LYS A 77 -9.82 23.61 34.61
CA LYS A 77 -9.75 22.81 35.84
C LYS A 77 -10.55 21.52 35.73
N LEU A 78 -9.98 20.45 36.27
CA LEU A 78 -10.63 19.16 36.47
C LEU A 78 -10.68 18.83 37.95
N ASP A 79 -11.88 18.70 38.52
CA ASP A 79 -12.03 18.22 39.90
C ASP A 79 -11.51 16.78 40.05
N LYS A 80 -11.80 15.95 39.04
CA LYS A 80 -11.32 14.58 38.90
C LYS A 80 -10.95 14.30 37.45
N ILE A 81 -9.99 13.40 37.25
CA ILE A 81 -9.62 12.92 35.91
C ILE A 81 -10.79 12.10 35.33
N PRO A 82 -11.31 12.43 34.13
CA PRO A 82 -12.29 11.61 33.43
C PRO A 82 -11.75 10.20 33.17
N VAL A 83 -12.48 9.17 33.63
CA VAL A 83 -12.01 7.77 33.61
C VAL A 83 -11.83 7.19 32.21
N ASN A 84 -12.46 7.80 31.20
CA ASN A 84 -12.37 7.40 29.79
C ASN A 84 -11.64 8.45 28.95
N GLY A 85 -10.87 9.36 29.57
CA GLY A 85 -10.24 10.48 28.87
C GLY A 85 -11.24 11.56 28.45
N VAL A 86 -10.78 12.44 27.57
CA VAL A 86 -11.58 13.54 27.02
C VAL A 86 -11.49 13.55 25.50
N LEU A 87 -12.48 14.14 24.86
CA LEU A 87 -12.50 14.38 23.43
C LEU A 87 -12.43 15.88 23.16
N PHE A 88 -11.42 16.29 22.41
CA PHE A 88 -11.29 17.63 21.87
C PHE A 88 -11.92 17.68 20.48
N ARG A 89 -12.76 18.69 20.23
CA ARG A 89 -13.34 18.95 18.91
C ARG A 89 -12.98 20.36 18.45
N VAL A 90 -12.67 20.49 17.17
CA VAL A 90 -12.46 21.77 16.50
C VAL A 90 -13.15 21.77 15.14
N SER A 91 -14.05 22.72 14.96
CA SER A 91 -14.79 22.90 13.70
C SER A 91 -14.08 23.96 12.86
N ILE A 92 -13.50 23.55 11.74
CA ILE A 92 -12.72 24.43 10.84
C ILE A 92 -13.65 25.05 9.82
N LEU A 93 -13.53 26.37 9.62
CA LEU A 93 -14.29 27.14 8.63
C LEU A 93 -13.57 27.27 7.30
N ASP A 94 -12.26 27.52 7.36
CA ASP A 94 -11.41 27.70 6.20
C ASP A 94 -9.95 27.46 6.58
N ALA A 95 -9.15 27.04 5.60
CA ALA A 95 -7.73 26.80 5.72
C ALA A 95 -7.04 26.96 4.37
N TYR A 96 -5.75 27.28 4.40
CA TYR A 96 -4.96 27.38 3.19
C TYR A 96 -4.68 26.01 2.57
N LYS A 97 -4.52 25.96 1.25
CA LYS A 97 -4.23 24.73 0.49
C LYS A 97 -2.90 24.03 0.80
N SER A 98 -2.04 24.59 1.65
CA SER A 98 -0.80 23.92 2.07
C SER A 98 -1.04 22.72 2.98
N VAL A 99 -2.29 22.46 3.37
CA VAL A 99 -2.66 21.46 4.37
C VAL A 99 -2.00 21.77 5.74
N PRO A 100 -2.44 22.83 6.43
CA PRO A 100 -1.94 23.19 7.76
C PRO A 100 -2.04 22.04 8.76
N GLN A 101 -1.15 22.06 9.77
CA GLN A 101 -1.10 21.06 10.82
C GLN A 101 -1.30 21.69 12.19
N MET A 102 -2.24 21.15 12.97
CA MET A 102 -2.45 21.54 14.36
C MET A 102 -1.94 20.45 15.29
N SER A 103 -0.76 20.66 15.86
CA SER A 103 -0.28 19.86 16.97
C SER A 103 -1.05 20.21 18.25
N VAL A 104 -1.54 19.18 18.95
CA VAL A 104 -2.34 19.33 20.16
C VAL A 104 -1.58 18.68 21.31
N PHE A 105 -1.26 19.47 22.34
CA PHE A 105 -0.56 19.00 23.53
C PHE A 105 -1.47 19.10 24.76
N SER A 106 -1.58 18.01 25.51
CA SER A 106 -2.19 18.00 26.84
C SER A 106 -1.09 17.94 27.88
N ASN A 107 -1.00 18.96 28.74
CA ASN A 107 0.02 19.06 29.79
C ASN A 107 1.44 18.80 29.27
N ARG A 108 1.76 19.41 28.11
CA ARG A 108 3.06 19.32 27.41
C ARG A 108 3.38 17.96 26.78
N GLN A 109 2.47 17.00 26.81
CA GLN A 109 2.59 15.76 26.06
C GLN A 109 1.76 15.84 24.77
N LEU A 110 2.30 15.39 23.64
CA LEU A 110 1.55 15.36 22.38
C LEU A 110 0.36 14.38 22.49
N SER A 111 -0.83 14.88 22.20
CA SER A 111 -2.06 14.08 22.08
C SER A 111 -2.33 13.66 20.63
N GLY A 112 -1.87 14.45 19.66
CA GLY A 112 -1.96 14.15 18.24
C GLY A 112 -1.69 15.37 17.36
N ILE A 113 -1.73 15.17 16.04
CA ILE A 113 -1.57 16.24 15.04
C ILE A 113 -2.75 16.18 14.08
N ILE A 114 -3.57 17.22 14.03
CA ILE A 114 -4.71 17.29 13.11
C ILE A 114 -4.23 17.81 11.76
N GLN A 115 -4.48 17.04 10.70
CA GLN A 115 -4.25 17.42 9.31
C GLN A 115 -5.46 18.19 8.78
N ILE A 116 -5.31 19.47 8.48
CA ILE A 116 -6.42 20.35 8.11
C ILE A 116 -6.38 20.56 6.60
N ALA A 117 -7.36 20.00 5.88
CA ALA A 117 -7.51 20.26 4.46
C ALA A 117 -8.11 21.65 4.23
N GLY A 118 -7.63 22.33 3.19
CA GLY A 118 -8.00 23.72 2.91
C GLY A 118 -8.08 24.01 1.42
N VAL A 119 -8.93 24.94 1.05
CA VAL A 119 -9.19 25.33 -0.34
C VAL A 119 -8.83 26.79 -0.64
N ASP A 120 -8.45 27.58 0.37
CA ASP A 120 -7.97 28.93 0.10
C ASP A 120 -6.68 28.89 -0.75
N GLY A 121 -6.63 29.79 -1.72
CA GLY A 121 -5.58 29.84 -2.74
C GLY A 121 -5.74 28.86 -3.90
N THR A 122 -6.83 28.08 -3.98
CA THR A 122 -7.12 27.14 -5.11
C THR A 122 -8.05 27.71 -6.19
N ASP A 123 -8.58 28.93 -5.99
CA ASP A 123 -9.69 29.51 -6.78
C ASP A 123 -11.01 28.70 -6.72
N SER A 124 -11.16 27.78 -5.75
CA SER A 124 -12.42 27.08 -5.50
C SER A 124 -13.56 28.07 -5.24
N LYS A 125 -14.73 27.81 -5.80
CA LYS A 125 -15.96 28.58 -5.54
C LYS A 125 -16.72 28.11 -4.30
N TYR A 126 -16.27 27.01 -3.71
CA TYR A 126 -16.92 26.33 -2.60
C TYR A 126 -15.96 26.25 -1.42
N ASP A 127 -16.46 26.59 -0.24
CA ASP A 127 -15.76 26.41 1.03
C ASP A 127 -15.64 24.92 1.36
N PHE A 128 -14.62 24.56 2.13
CA PHE A 128 -14.54 23.27 2.80
C PHE A 128 -14.50 23.48 4.31
N ARG A 129 -15.52 22.97 5.00
CA ARG A 129 -15.66 23.04 6.45
C ARG A 129 -15.62 21.64 6.99
N LYS A 130 -14.91 21.42 8.09
CA LYS A 130 -14.83 20.09 8.69
C LYS A 130 -14.61 20.15 10.20
N THR A 131 -15.33 19.32 10.93
CA THR A 131 -15.09 19.06 12.34
C THR A 131 -14.04 17.98 12.48
N TYR A 132 -12.96 18.29 13.18
CA TYR A 132 -11.93 17.33 13.54
C TYR A 132 -12.04 16.96 15.02
N GLU A 133 -11.84 15.68 15.32
CA GLU A 133 -11.97 15.12 16.66
C GLU A 133 -10.64 14.52 17.11
N LEU A 134 -10.27 14.72 18.38
CA LEU A 134 -9.03 14.21 18.94
C LEU A 134 -9.24 13.69 20.35
N TYR A 135 -8.96 12.40 20.53
CA TYR A 135 -9.02 11.71 21.81
C TYR A 135 -7.76 11.99 22.63
N ILE A 136 -7.95 12.52 23.84
CA ILE A 136 -6.88 12.73 24.82
C ILE A 136 -7.05 11.70 25.94
N PRO A 137 -6.11 10.76 26.08
CA PRO A 137 -6.22 9.71 27.09
C PRO A 137 -6.06 10.27 28.50
N LYS A 138 -6.70 9.63 29.47
CA LYS A 138 -6.71 10.05 30.88
C LYS A 138 -5.30 10.17 31.47
N GLU A 139 -4.34 9.41 30.96
CA GLU A 139 -2.95 9.40 31.39
C GLU A 139 -2.20 10.70 31.06
N GLN A 140 -2.74 11.52 30.14
CA GLN A 140 -2.25 12.86 29.82
C GLN A 140 -2.93 13.98 30.64
N LEU A 141 -3.86 13.63 31.52
CA LEU A 141 -4.64 14.58 32.34
C LEU A 141 -4.21 14.53 33.80
N ILE A 142 -4.41 15.64 34.50
CA ILE A 142 -4.18 15.75 35.94
C ILE A 142 -5.41 16.30 36.67
N SER A 143 -5.55 16.01 37.96
CA SER A 143 -6.51 16.74 38.80
C SER A 143 -5.99 18.16 39.04
N GLY A 144 -6.89 19.14 39.08
CA GLY A 144 -6.56 20.55 39.17
C GLY A 144 -6.42 21.21 37.79
N THR A 145 -5.45 22.12 37.65
CA THR A 145 -5.27 22.90 36.43
C THR A 145 -4.58 22.07 35.35
N ASN A 146 -5.22 21.96 34.19
CA ASN A 146 -4.67 21.36 32.98
C ASN A 146 -4.42 22.46 31.94
N GLU A 147 -3.49 22.21 31.02
CA GLU A 147 -3.23 23.06 29.85
C GLU A 147 -3.40 22.24 28.56
N LEU A 148 -4.22 22.74 27.65
CA LEU A 148 -4.32 22.28 26.27
C LEU A 148 -3.64 23.31 25.37
N THR A 149 -2.56 22.94 24.70
CA THR A 149 -1.83 23.82 23.78
C THR A 149 -2.10 23.39 22.34
N LEU A 150 -2.65 24.30 21.55
CA LEU A 150 -2.87 24.16 20.11
C LEU A 150 -1.76 24.94 19.40
N ARG A 151 -1.00 24.28 18.52
CA ARG A 151 0.14 24.91 17.82
C ARG A 151 0.12 24.58 16.33
N ALA A 152 0.28 25.62 15.51
CA ALA A 152 0.58 25.52 14.10
C ALA A 152 1.97 24.89 13.91
N ALA A 153 1.99 23.65 13.40
CA ALA A 153 3.19 22.88 13.15
C ALA A 153 3.55 22.90 11.66
N ARG A 154 4.84 22.92 11.34
CA ARG A 154 5.32 22.84 9.96
C ARG A 154 5.33 21.39 9.48
N GLY A 155 5.31 21.20 8.17
CA GLY A 155 5.77 19.94 7.57
C GLY A 155 7.21 19.65 8.02
N ILE A 156 7.55 18.39 8.26
CA ILE A 156 8.87 18.00 8.78
C ILE A 156 10.04 18.41 7.85
N TYR A 157 9.75 18.63 6.56
CA TYR A 157 10.72 19.10 5.56
C TYR A 157 10.69 20.62 5.37
N SER A 158 9.63 21.29 5.84
CA SER A 158 9.31 22.69 5.55
C SER A 158 10.11 23.65 6.43
N SER A 159 10.60 24.73 5.85
CA SER A 159 11.24 25.81 6.61
C SER A 159 10.21 26.84 7.11
N ALA A 160 10.69 27.88 7.81
CA ALA A 160 9.87 29.02 8.23
C ALA A 160 9.15 29.75 7.06
N ALA A 161 9.52 29.48 5.81
CA ALA A 161 8.80 29.98 4.64
C ALA A 161 7.34 29.49 4.58
N GLU A 162 7.03 28.33 5.17
CA GLU A 162 5.66 27.78 5.23
C GLU A 162 4.76 28.53 6.23
N ASP A 163 5.31 29.28 7.19
CA ASP A 163 4.54 29.90 8.29
C ASP A 163 3.43 30.86 7.84
N LYS A 164 3.59 31.49 6.66
CA LYS A 164 2.58 32.37 6.04
C LYS A 164 1.44 31.62 5.34
N TYR A 165 1.62 30.32 5.11
CA TYR A 165 0.65 29.44 4.48
C TYR A 165 0.03 28.48 5.51
N ASN A 166 0.67 28.31 6.66
CA ASN A 166 0.19 27.47 7.74
C ASN A 166 -0.85 28.20 8.59
N TRP A 167 -2.07 28.33 8.09
CA TRP A 167 -3.16 29.00 8.80
C TRP A 167 -4.53 28.38 8.52
N TRP A 168 -5.43 28.55 9.49
CA TRP A 168 -6.82 28.16 9.41
C TRP A 168 -7.68 29.06 10.30
N THR A 169 -8.99 29.00 10.13
CA THR A 169 -9.99 29.63 11.01
C THR A 169 -10.96 28.58 11.54
N TRP A 170 -11.56 28.85 12.70
CA TRP A 170 -12.51 27.94 13.33
C TRP A 170 -13.84 28.61 13.65
N ASP A 171 -14.87 27.78 13.70
CA ASP A 171 -16.22 28.09 14.14
C ASP A 171 -16.33 27.94 15.65
N ASN A 172 -15.89 26.79 16.18
CA ASN A 172 -15.92 26.53 17.60
C ASN A 172 -14.89 25.48 18.02
N LEU A 173 -14.59 25.47 19.32
CA LEU A 173 -13.79 24.45 19.98
C LEU A 173 -14.55 23.90 21.19
N SER A 174 -14.43 22.62 21.47
CA SER A 174 -14.98 22.04 22.70
C SER A 174 -14.10 20.94 23.28
N LEU A 175 -14.30 20.70 24.57
CA LEU A 175 -13.71 19.57 25.28
C LEU A 175 -14.79 18.86 26.08
N GLU A 176 -14.87 17.55 25.93
CA GLU A 176 -15.89 16.73 26.55
C GLU A 176 -15.28 15.56 27.33
N ALA A 177 -15.74 15.35 28.56
CA ALA A 177 -15.38 14.18 29.35
C ALA A 177 -16.23 12.98 28.92
N LEU A 178 -15.59 11.93 28.39
CA LEU A 178 -16.29 10.81 27.76
C LEU A 178 -16.99 9.91 28.79
N LYS A 179 -18.25 9.55 28.52
CA LYS A 179 -19.06 8.71 29.41
C LYS A 179 -18.69 7.23 29.32
N THR A 180 -18.24 6.76 28.15
CA THR A 180 -17.77 5.39 27.90
C THR A 180 -16.41 5.41 27.19
N PRO A 181 -15.63 4.32 27.23
CA PRO A 181 -14.38 4.21 26.47
C PRO A 181 -14.60 4.46 24.97
N VAL A 182 -13.63 5.10 24.31
CA VAL A 182 -13.60 5.16 22.85
C VAL A 182 -13.25 3.79 22.28
N LYS A 183 -13.81 3.47 21.11
CA LYS A 183 -13.42 2.28 20.34
C LYS A 183 -12.18 2.52 19.47
N GLU A 184 -11.70 3.77 19.41
CA GLU A 184 -10.68 4.21 18.46
C GLU A 184 -9.94 5.45 19.00
N PRO A 185 -8.60 5.50 18.94
CA PRO A 185 -7.83 6.70 19.30
C PRO A 185 -7.75 7.70 18.14
N ILE A 186 -8.89 8.32 17.79
CA ILE A 186 -8.97 9.33 16.72
C ILE A 186 -8.13 10.56 17.10
N HIS A 187 -7.38 11.13 16.15
CA HIS A 187 -6.64 12.39 16.32
C HIS A 187 -6.63 13.24 15.03
N GLY A 188 -7.83 13.56 14.56
CA GLY A 188 -8.12 14.31 13.35
C GLY A 188 -9.37 13.74 12.69
N SER A 189 -9.17 12.78 11.78
CA SER A 189 -10.24 12.06 11.08
C SER A 189 -10.00 10.56 11.16
N TYR A 190 -11.07 9.78 11.10
CA TYR A 190 -10.97 8.34 10.88
C TYR A 190 -10.76 8.09 9.39
N THR A 191 -9.61 7.53 9.03
CA THR A 191 -9.24 7.31 7.63
C THR A 191 -8.66 5.93 7.44
N LEU A 192 -9.03 5.27 6.34
CA LEU A 192 -8.44 4.00 5.93
C LEU A 192 -7.55 4.20 4.71
N THR A 193 -6.44 3.47 4.66
CA THR A 193 -5.51 3.58 3.53
C THR A 193 -4.89 2.25 3.15
N GLY A 194 -4.17 2.24 2.04
CA GLY A 194 -3.32 1.13 1.63
C GLY A 194 -2.68 1.37 0.28
N THR A 195 -2.38 0.29 -0.44
CA THR A 195 -1.76 0.33 -1.77
C THR A 195 -2.32 -0.80 -2.64
N MET A 196 -1.79 -0.94 -3.85
CA MET A 196 -1.97 -2.11 -4.70
C MET A 196 -0.66 -2.91 -4.77
N VAL A 197 -0.73 -4.22 -4.50
CA VAL A 197 0.40 -5.15 -4.70
C VAL A 197 0.08 -6.02 -5.90
N ASN A 198 0.75 -5.77 -7.02
CA ASN A 198 0.62 -6.58 -8.21
C ASN A 198 1.97 -6.81 -8.88
N ASN A 199 2.04 -7.84 -9.72
CA ASN A 199 3.21 -8.15 -10.52
C ASN A 199 3.05 -7.57 -11.93
N LYS A 200 4.14 -7.03 -12.49
CA LYS A 200 4.18 -6.37 -13.82
C LYS A 200 2.94 -5.50 -14.10
N GLN A 201 2.53 -4.68 -13.11
CA GLN A 201 1.42 -3.71 -13.18
C GLN A 201 -0.02 -4.24 -13.27
N PHE A 202 -0.25 -5.51 -13.63
CA PHE A 202 -1.62 -6.00 -13.89
C PHE A 202 -1.94 -7.37 -13.28
N TYR A 203 -0.94 -8.11 -12.79
CA TYR A 203 -1.12 -9.51 -12.44
C TYR A 203 -1.21 -9.73 -10.93
N PHE A 204 -2.33 -10.31 -10.51
CA PHE A 204 -2.56 -10.87 -9.19
C PHE A 204 -2.21 -12.36 -9.24
N ASP A 205 -0.93 -12.63 -9.46
CA ASP A 205 -0.33 -13.95 -9.55
C ASP A 205 0.32 -14.37 -8.22
N LYS A 206 0.95 -15.55 -8.19
CA LYS A 206 1.68 -16.04 -7.01
C LYS A 206 2.73 -15.06 -6.49
N GLY A 207 3.37 -14.29 -7.36
CA GLY A 207 4.33 -13.26 -6.95
C GLY A 207 3.65 -12.18 -6.12
N ALA A 208 2.52 -11.65 -6.60
CA ALA A 208 1.72 -10.68 -5.85
C ALA A 208 1.23 -11.24 -4.50
N VAL A 209 0.69 -12.46 -4.49
CA VAL A 209 0.20 -13.12 -3.26
C VAL A 209 1.30 -13.28 -2.21
N THR A 210 2.50 -13.70 -2.63
CA THR A 210 3.62 -13.94 -1.71
C THR A 210 4.23 -12.65 -1.15
N HIS A 211 4.19 -11.55 -1.88
CA HIS A 211 4.69 -10.25 -1.41
C HIS A 211 3.67 -9.51 -0.54
N LEU A 212 2.36 -9.76 -0.73
CA LEU A 212 1.29 -9.03 -0.07
C LEU A 212 1.43 -8.95 1.48
N PRO A 213 1.68 -10.04 2.23
CA PRO A 213 1.89 -9.98 3.67
C PRO A 213 3.05 -9.06 4.09
N TYR A 214 4.15 -9.12 3.35
CA TYR A 214 5.37 -8.37 3.64
C TYR A 214 5.11 -6.88 3.48
N ILE A 215 4.47 -6.48 2.38
CA ILE A 215 4.15 -5.08 2.11
C ILE A 215 3.16 -4.52 3.15
N MET A 216 2.10 -5.26 3.47
CA MET A 216 1.10 -4.78 4.44
C MET A 216 1.68 -4.59 5.83
N LYS A 217 2.52 -5.53 6.31
CA LYS A 217 3.19 -5.41 7.61
C LYS A 217 4.22 -4.29 7.63
N TRP A 218 5.03 -4.17 6.58
CA TRP A 218 6.11 -3.17 6.54
C TRP A 218 5.57 -1.72 6.52
N LEU A 219 4.51 -1.48 5.74
CA LEU A 219 3.82 -0.18 5.71
C LEU A 219 2.99 0.09 6.98
N GLY A 220 2.70 -0.94 7.79
CA GLY A 220 1.90 -0.81 9.02
C GLY A 220 0.39 -0.79 8.77
N LEU A 221 -0.05 -1.39 7.66
CA LEU A 221 -1.44 -1.44 7.22
C LEU A 221 -2.20 -2.63 7.82
N ALA A 222 -1.48 -3.73 8.08
CA ALA A 222 -2.04 -5.00 8.49
C ALA A 222 -2.86 -4.90 9.79
N TYR A 223 -3.86 -5.77 9.92
CA TYR A 223 -4.63 -6.07 11.13
C TYR A 223 -5.61 -5.00 11.61
N SER A 224 -5.67 -3.84 10.93
CA SER A 224 -6.47 -2.68 11.36
C SER A 224 -7.66 -2.35 10.46
N GLY A 225 -8.07 -3.24 9.54
CA GLY A 225 -9.25 -2.99 8.68
C GLY A 225 -8.99 -2.00 7.55
N ASN A 226 -7.73 -1.69 7.27
CA ASN A 226 -7.28 -0.86 6.15
C ASN A 226 -7.68 -1.45 4.79
N ILE A 227 -7.54 -0.66 3.71
CA ILE A 227 -8.10 -1.00 2.41
C ILE A 227 -7.03 -1.15 1.32
N MET A 228 -7.12 -2.22 0.54
CA MET A 228 -6.24 -2.50 -0.60
C MET A 228 -7.03 -2.43 -1.91
N ARG A 229 -6.39 -1.99 -3.00
CA ARG A 229 -7.01 -2.02 -4.33
C ARG A 229 -6.66 -3.31 -5.06
N THR A 230 -7.69 -3.95 -5.64
CA THR A 230 -7.60 -5.24 -6.35
C THR A 230 -8.10 -5.11 -7.79
N SER A 231 -7.32 -4.47 -8.65
CA SER A 231 -7.70 -4.18 -10.04
C SER A 231 -7.15 -5.20 -11.05
N CYS A 232 -7.76 -6.38 -11.17
CA CYS A 232 -7.35 -7.36 -12.19
C CYS A 232 -8.21 -7.23 -13.46
N ALA A 233 -7.62 -6.76 -14.55
CA ALA A 233 -8.34 -6.40 -15.78
C ALA A 233 -8.86 -7.63 -16.55
N SER A 234 -10.17 -7.66 -16.86
CA SER A 234 -10.87 -8.79 -17.49
C SER A 234 -10.49 -9.12 -18.94
N ASP A 235 -9.75 -8.24 -19.60
CA ASP A 235 -9.22 -8.34 -20.96
C ASP A 235 -7.72 -8.66 -21.01
N VAL A 236 -7.03 -8.55 -19.87
CA VAL A 236 -5.64 -8.95 -19.71
C VAL A 236 -5.58 -10.41 -19.24
N GLY A 237 -5.38 -11.34 -20.18
CA GLY A 237 -5.28 -12.80 -19.97
C GLY A 237 -5.26 -13.32 -18.53
N ARG A 238 -4.10 -13.74 -18.02
CA ARG A 238 -3.95 -14.35 -16.68
C ARG A 238 -3.89 -13.31 -15.53
N SER A 239 -4.50 -12.13 -15.67
CA SER A 239 -4.40 -11.05 -14.67
C SER A 239 -4.94 -11.43 -13.29
N CYS A 240 -5.96 -12.30 -13.22
CA CYS A 240 -6.61 -12.71 -11.97
C CYS A 240 -6.24 -14.13 -11.52
N GLU A 241 -5.12 -14.70 -11.98
CA GLU A 241 -4.82 -16.14 -11.81
C GLU A 241 -4.85 -16.64 -10.35
N ASN A 242 -4.32 -15.87 -9.41
CA ASN A 242 -4.27 -16.21 -7.98
C ASN A 242 -5.12 -15.25 -7.12
N MET A 243 -6.13 -14.61 -7.71
CA MET A 243 -6.93 -13.60 -6.99
C MET A 243 -7.66 -14.18 -5.76
N GLY A 244 -8.10 -15.44 -5.80
CA GLY A 244 -8.69 -16.11 -4.64
C GLY A 244 -7.74 -16.19 -3.44
N GLU A 245 -6.50 -16.62 -3.68
CA GLU A 245 -5.46 -16.67 -2.63
C GLU A 245 -5.11 -15.28 -2.13
N TYR A 246 -5.06 -14.28 -3.03
CA TYR A 246 -4.83 -12.88 -2.67
C TYR A 246 -5.89 -12.37 -1.69
N TYR A 247 -7.18 -12.66 -1.95
CA TYR A 247 -8.27 -12.27 -1.07
C TYR A 247 -8.27 -13.00 0.28
N GLU A 248 -7.88 -14.28 0.32
CA GLU A 248 -7.70 -14.99 1.59
C GLU A 248 -6.58 -14.37 2.43
N VAL A 249 -5.47 -13.98 1.80
CA VAL A 249 -4.41 -13.23 2.51
C VAL A 249 -4.93 -11.89 3.04
N LEU A 250 -5.69 -11.12 2.27
CA LEU A 250 -6.30 -9.89 2.79
C LEU A 250 -7.20 -10.17 4.01
N LYS A 251 -7.99 -11.24 3.96
CA LYS A 251 -8.85 -11.66 5.07
C LYS A 251 -8.04 -12.04 6.31
N ASP A 252 -6.98 -12.84 6.16
CA ASP A 252 -6.12 -13.28 7.27
C ASP A 252 -5.41 -12.11 7.98
N TYR A 253 -5.19 -11.01 7.25
CA TYR A 253 -4.58 -9.79 7.76
C TYR A 253 -5.62 -8.70 8.10
N ASN A 254 -6.91 -9.03 8.17
CA ASN A 254 -8.01 -8.10 8.45
C ASN A 254 -7.95 -6.84 7.56
N MET A 255 -7.97 -7.05 6.25
CA MET A 255 -7.94 -5.99 5.25
C MET A 255 -9.22 -5.97 4.42
N GLN A 256 -9.70 -4.77 4.14
CA GLN A 256 -10.75 -4.50 3.18
C GLN A 256 -10.19 -4.46 1.75
N ALA A 257 -11.07 -4.62 0.76
CA ALA A 257 -10.71 -4.50 -0.65
C ALA A 257 -11.68 -3.65 -1.46
N VAL A 258 -11.12 -2.86 -2.38
CA VAL A 258 -11.83 -2.26 -3.51
C VAL A 258 -11.46 -2.98 -4.80
N ALA A 259 -12.44 -3.69 -5.35
CA ALA A 259 -12.27 -4.46 -6.57
C ALA A 259 -12.52 -3.60 -7.82
N LEU A 260 -11.76 -3.89 -8.88
CA LEU A 260 -12.03 -3.44 -10.24
C LEU A 260 -11.70 -4.59 -11.19
N TYR A 261 -12.71 -5.09 -11.91
CA TYR A 261 -12.53 -6.26 -12.76
C TYR A 261 -12.87 -5.99 -14.23
N LEU A 262 -14.07 -5.50 -14.49
CA LEU A 262 -14.56 -5.34 -15.86
C LEU A 262 -13.93 -4.11 -16.52
N TYR A 263 -13.14 -4.35 -17.58
CA TYR A 263 -12.61 -3.28 -18.43
C TYR A 263 -13.63 -2.94 -19.51
N THR A 264 -13.91 -1.65 -19.66
CA THR A 264 -15.15 -1.18 -20.31
C THR A 264 -14.96 -0.71 -21.75
N GLY A 265 -13.71 -0.55 -22.20
CA GLY A 265 -13.39 0.11 -23.48
C GLY A 265 -13.97 -0.57 -24.74
N ASP A 266 -14.11 -1.90 -24.72
CA ASP A 266 -14.62 -2.67 -25.87
C ASP A 266 -16.10 -3.07 -25.73
N ILE A 267 -16.78 -2.63 -24.66
CA ILE A 267 -18.16 -3.04 -24.39
C ILE A 267 -19.13 -2.26 -25.26
N LYS A 268 -20.02 -3.00 -25.94
CA LYS A 268 -21.16 -2.44 -26.67
C LYS A 268 -22.44 -2.86 -25.97
N LEU A 269 -23.22 -1.87 -25.56
CA LEU A 269 -24.51 -2.09 -24.91
C LEU A 269 -25.51 -2.71 -25.88
N LYS A 270 -26.49 -3.44 -25.33
CA LYS A 270 -27.70 -3.87 -26.05
C LYS A 270 -28.55 -2.65 -26.41
N GLU A 271 -29.51 -2.82 -27.32
CA GLU A 271 -30.42 -1.75 -27.74
C GLU A 271 -31.23 -1.13 -26.59
N ASP A 272 -31.48 -1.89 -25.53
CA ASP A 272 -32.17 -1.45 -24.32
C ASP A 272 -31.26 -0.73 -23.30
N GLY A 273 -29.98 -0.54 -23.64
CA GLY A 273 -28.97 0.10 -22.78
C GLY A 273 -28.35 -0.82 -21.72
N SER A 274 -28.74 -2.10 -21.66
CA SER A 274 -28.16 -3.05 -20.72
C SER A 274 -26.85 -3.67 -21.22
N LEU A 275 -26.10 -4.27 -20.28
CA LEU A 275 -24.84 -4.95 -20.60
C LEU A 275 -25.05 -6.13 -21.56
N PRO A 276 -24.10 -6.38 -22.48
CA PRO A 276 -24.11 -7.58 -23.29
C PRO A 276 -23.91 -8.84 -22.42
N ASP A 277 -24.39 -9.99 -22.90
CA ASP A 277 -24.44 -11.22 -22.10
C ASP A 277 -23.07 -11.69 -21.62
N ASP A 278 -22.02 -11.45 -22.40
CA ASP A 278 -20.64 -11.82 -22.06
C ASP A 278 -20.08 -10.93 -20.93
N ALA A 279 -20.32 -9.62 -20.96
CA ALA A 279 -19.95 -8.69 -19.88
C ALA A 279 -20.73 -9.01 -18.60
N GLU A 280 -22.04 -9.25 -18.71
CA GLU A 280 -22.88 -9.64 -17.59
C GLU A 280 -22.40 -10.97 -16.97
N LYS A 281 -22.04 -11.94 -17.82
CA LYS A 281 -21.51 -13.23 -17.38
C LYS A 281 -20.18 -13.06 -16.65
N LYS A 282 -19.23 -12.29 -17.20
CA LYS A 282 -17.94 -11.98 -16.56
C LYS A 282 -18.12 -11.40 -15.16
N LEU A 283 -18.96 -10.37 -15.02
CA LEU A 283 -19.27 -9.77 -13.71
C LEU A 283 -19.95 -10.78 -12.78
N THR A 284 -20.97 -11.50 -13.26
CA THR A 284 -21.71 -12.48 -12.45
C THR A 284 -20.79 -13.59 -11.92
N ASP A 285 -19.90 -14.11 -12.76
CA ASP A 285 -18.96 -15.16 -12.38
C ASP A 285 -17.94 -14.64 -11.35
N TYR A 286 -17.38 -13.45 -11.58
CA TYR A 286 -16.48 -12.81 -10.62
C TYR A 286 -17.14 -12.58 -9.26
N PHE A 287 -18.37 -12.05 -9.24
CA PHE A 287 -19.12 -11.81 -8.00
C PHE A 287 -19.49 -13.10 -7.27
N LYS A 288 -19.90 -14.15 -7.98
CA LYS A 288 -20.18 -15.45 -7.36
C LYS A 288 -18.92 -16.07 -6.75
N GLN A 289 -17.77 -15.87 -7.39
CA GLN A 289 -16.52 -16.44 -6.94
C GLN A 289 -15.89 -15.64 -5.79
N TYR A 290 -15.91 -14.30 -5.87
CA TYR A 290 -15.13 -13.43 -4.99
C TYR A 290 -15.94 -12.38 -4.22
N GLY A 291 -17.25 -12.24 -4.48
CA GLY A 291 -18.09 -11.18 -3.91
C GLY A 291 -18.20 -11.20 -2.38
N GLN A 292 -17.78 -12.27 -1.71
CA GLN A 292 -17.68 -12.30 -0.26
C GLN A 292 -16.42 -11.61 0.29
N TYR A 293 -15.40 -11.33 -0.51
CA TYR A 293 -14.11 -10.85 0.00
C TYR A 293 -13.91 -9.33 -0.06
N PHE A 294 -14.59 -8.64 -0.97
CA PHE A 294 -14.42 -7.19 -1.18
C PHE A 294 -15.66 -6.41 -0.75
N GLN A 295 -15.43 -5.26 -0.12
CA GLN A 295 -16.48 -4.39 0.40
C GLN A 295 -16.88 -3.32 -0.60
N TYR A 296 -15.97 -3.00 -1.52
CA TYR A 296 -16.12 -1.91 -2.48
C TYR A 296 -15.87 -2.41 -3.91
N TYR A 297 -16.59 -1.84 -4.87
CA TYR A 297 -16.34 -2.07 -6.30
C TYR A 297 -16.28 -0.73 -7.03
N GLU A 298 -15.13 -0.43 -7.62
CA GLU A 298 -14.88 0.73 -8.48
C GLU A 298 -15.52 0.48 -9.85
N VAL A 299 -16.42 1.37 -10.28
CA VAL A 299 -17.17 1.20 -11.54
C VAL A 299 -16.22 1.12 -12.73
N ASP A 300 -15.20 1.97 -12.76
CA ASP A 300 -14.25 2.07 -13.87
C ASP A 300 -13.00 2.87 -13.46
N ASN A 301 -11.87 2.67 -14.15
CA ASN A 301 -10.62 3.42 -13.91
C ASN A 301 -10.42 4.51 -14.98
N GLU A 302 -10.48 5.78 -14.61
CA GLU A 302 -10.18 6.95 -15.45
C GLU A 302 -10.87 6.93 -16.82
N PRO A 303 -12.21 6.83 -16.86
CA PRO A 303 -12.94 6.53 -18.08
C PRO A 303 -12.75 7.57 -19.20
N GLY A 304 -12.66 8.85 -18.90
CA GLY A 304 -12.40 9.91 -19.88
C GLY A 304 -11.00 9.82 -20.49
N LEU A 305 -9.98 9.53 -19.67
CA LEU A 305 -8.60 9.33 -20.13
C LEU A 305 -8.47 8.14 -21.10
N PHE A 306 -9.25 7.08 -20.88
CA PHE A 306 -9.21 5.84 -21.67
C PHE A 306 -10.32 5.70 -22.72
N ASN A 307 -11.02 6.77 -23.04
CA ASN A 307 -12.11 6.77 -24.04
C ASN A 307 -13.26 5.81 -23.76
N ARG A 308 -13.63 5.66 -22.49
CA ARG A 308 -14.69 4.75 -22.04
C ARG A 308 -16.03 5.48 -22.03
N SER A 309 -17.09 4.76 -22.38
CA SER A 309 -18.44 5.31 -22.53
C SER A 309 -19.13 5.52 -21.19
N LYS A 310 -19.72 6.70 -20.99
CA LYS A 310 -20.55 7.04 -19.84
C LYS A 310 -21.74 6.08 -19.73
N ALA A 311 -22.37 5.75 -20.86
CA ALA A 311 -23.50 4.83 -20.89
C ALA A 311 -23.12 3.43 -20.39
N VAL A 312 -21.93 2.93 -20.74
CA VAL A 312 -21.42 1.65 -20.25
C VAL A 312 -21.18 1.70 -18.73
N ASN A 313 -20.59 2.77 -18.24
CA ASN A 313 -20.38 2.98 -16.81
C ASN A 313 -21.70 2.98 -16.02
N LEU A 314 -22.72 3.68 -16.53
CA LEU A 314 -24.07 3.68 -15.94
C LEU A 314 -24.71 2.29 -15.95
N ALA A 315 -24.54 1.53 -17.04
CA ALA A 315 -25.05 0.15 -17.13
C ALA A 315 -24.34 -0.80 -16.12
N ILE A 316 -23.04 -0.60 -15.89
CA ILE A 316 -22.30 -1.33 -14.84
C ILE A 316 -22.82 -0.95 -13.45
N ALA A 317 -22.99 0.35 -13.16
CA ALA A 317 -23.54 0.81 -11.89
C ALA A 317 -24.95 0.25 -11.63
N ASP A 318 -25.82 0.23 -12.65
CA ASP A 318 -27.14 -0.38 -12.58
C ASP A 318 -27.07 -1.89 -12.26
N TRP A 319 -26.18 -2.61 -12.95
CA TRP A 319 -25.95 -4.02 -12.69
C TRP A 319 -25.45 -4.28 -11.26
N LEU A 320 -24.49 -3.48 -10.79
CA LEU A 320 -23.95 -3.59 -9.43
C LEU A 320 -25.05 -3.39 -8.39
N ASN A 321 -25.90 -2.38 -8.58
CA ASN A 321 -26.99 -2.07 -7.66
C ASN A 321 -28.13 -3.10 -7.67
N LYS A 322 -28.51 -3.63 -8.84
CA LYS A 322 -29.63 -4.58 -8.96
C LYS A 322 -29.26 -6.04 -8.77
N LYS A 323 -28.11 -6.46 -9.29
CA LYS A 323 -27.66 -7.87 -9.28
C LYS A 323 -26.44 -8.06 -8.40
N GLY A 324 -25.43 -7.20 -8.48
CA GLY A 324 -24.24 -7.26 -7.64
C GLY A 324 -24.59 -7.31 -6.14
N LYS A 325 -25.40 -6.37 -5.65
CA LYS A 325 -25.89 -6.32 -4.26
C LYS A 325 -26.80 -7.48 -3.86
N THR A 326 -27.35 -8.25 -4.80
CA THR A 326 -28.07 -9.49 -4.45
C THR A 326 -27.12 -10.66 -4.19
N ILE A 327 -25.95 -10.65 -4.84
CA ILE A 327 -24.89 -11.64 -4.63
C ILE A 327 -24.05 -11.27 -3.40
N ALA A 328 -23.71 -9.98 -3.26
CA ALA A 328 -22.92 -9.40 -2.17
C ALA A 328 -23.69 -8.24 -1.51
N PRO A 329 -24.59 -8.52 -0.54
CA PRO A 329 -25.45 -7.49 0.07
C PRO A 329 -24.74 -6.38 0.84
N HIS A 330 -23.48 -6.58 1.18
CA HIS A 330 -22.63 -5.62 1.88
C HIS A 330 -21.89 -4.66 0.94
N LEU A 331 -21.91 -4.95 -0.38
CA LEU A 331 -21.16 -4.17 -1.36
C LEU A 331 -21.57 -2.69 -1.33
N GLN A 332 -20.56 -1.82 -1.33
CA GLN A 332 -20.71 -0.41 -1.66
C GLN A 332 -20.15 -0.13 -3.06
N THR A 333 -20.94 0.51 -3.92
CA THR A 333 -20.50 0.93 -5.26
C THR A 333 -19.70 2.22 -5.18
N VAL A 334 -18.58 2.29 -5.89
CA VAL A 334 -17.68 3.44 -5.88
C VAL A 334 -17.68 4.04 -7.28
N ALA A 335 -17.87 5.35 -7.37
CA ALA A 335 -17.74 6.09 -8.63
C ALA A 335 -16.40 5.76 -9.33
N PRO A 336 -16.32 5.93 -10.66
CA PRO A 336 -15.07 5.73 -11.37
C PRO A 336 -13.91 6.49 -10.73
N GLY A 337 -12.71 5.91 -10.76
CA GLY A 337 -11.47 6.57 -10.38
C GLY A 337 -11.23 7.77 -11.27
N TRP A 338 -11.76 8.95 -10.88
CA TRP A 338 -11.82 10.06 -11.80
C TRP A 338 -10.43 10.68 -12.05
N ALA A 339 -9.95 10.73 -13.28
CA ALA A 339 -8.79 11.50 -13.69
C ALA A 339 -9.08 13.02 -13.72
N TYR A 340 -10.35 13.40 -13.81
CA TYR A 340 -10.81 14.78 -14.08
C TYR A 340 -10.14 15.40 -15.31
N TRP A 341 -9.82 14.54 -16.27
CA TRP A 341 -9.10 14.86 -17.47
C TRP A 341 -9.42 13.83 -18.54
N PRO A 342 -9.48 14.21 -19.83
CA PRO A 342 -9.31 15.56 -20.36
C PRO A 342 -10.62 16.34 -20.51
N GLY A 343 -10.53 17.63 -20.84
CA GLY A 343 -11.70 18.44 -21.23
C GLY A 343 -12.12 18.23 -22.69
N TYR A 344 -13.21 18.88 -23.11
CA TYR A 344 -13.75 18.82 -24.48
C TYR A 344 -12.76 19.39 -25.53
N SER A 345 -12.27 18.56 -26.47
CA SER A 345 -11.53 18.99 -27.69
C SER A 345 -11.15 17.80 -28.62
N GLU A 346 -10.88 18.05 -29.91
CA GLU A 346 -10.39 16.99 -30.83
C GLU A 346 -8.96 16.48 -30.52
N ASP A 347 -8.25 17.06 -29.55
CA ASP A 347 -6.84 16.76 -29.24
C ASP A 347 -6.57 16.36 -27.78
N SER A 348 -7.62 16.22 -26.96
CA SER A 348 -7.51 16.01 -25.51
C SER A 348 -6.94 14.65 -25.10
N CYS A 349 -6.87 13.69 -26.03
CA CYS A 349 -6.41 12.32 -25.81
C CYS A 349 -5.10 12.04 -26.53
N GLY A 350 -4.05 12.77 -26.16
CA GLY A 350 -2.70 12.60 -26.70
C GLY A 350 -2.09 11.21 -26.48
N ASN A 351 -2.68 10.38 -25.60
CA ASN A 351 -2.34 8.98 -25.36
C ASN A 351 -2.92 8.02 -26.43
N GLN A 352 -3.91 8.45 -27.21
CA GLN A 352 -4.50 7.67 -28.30
C GLN A 352 -3.70 7.82 -29.61
N LYS A 353 -3.58 6.72 -30.35
CA LYS A 353 -2.92 6.69 -31.67
C LYS A 353 -3.99 6.77 -32.78
N GLY A 354 -3.88 7.71 -33.72
CA GLY A 354 -4.80 7.83 -34.86
C GLY A 354 -5.07 9.27 -35.30
N MET A 355 -5.84 9.45 -36.38
CA MET A 355 -6.26 10.78 -36.89
C MET A 355 -7.54 11.31 -36.23
N LEU A 356 -8.35 10.44 -35.61
CA LEU A 356 -9.53 10.79 -34.83
C LEU A 356 -9.21 10.49 -33.37
N LYS A 357 -9.33 11.48 -32.48
CA LYS A 357 -9.21 11.32 -31.03
C LYS A 357 -10.53 11.76 -30.40
N GLN A 358 -11.02 10.95 -29.46
CA GLN A 358 -12.21 11.23 -28.65
C GLN A 358 -11.88 10.85 -27.21
N CYS A 359 -12.33 11.61 -26.22
CA CYS A 359 -11.95 11.44 -24.82
C CYS A 359 -13.12 11.12 -23.92
N GLY A 360 -13.60 9.90 -24.10
CA GLY A 360 -14.81 9.41 -23.51
C GLY A 360 -15.96 9.56 -24.50
N ASP A 361 -17.06 8.93 -24.15
CA ASP A 361 -18.30 9.00 -24.91
C ASP A 361 -19.43 9.39 -23.95
N PRO A 362 -19.86 10.68 -23.94
CA PRO A 362 -19.42 11.77 -24.82
C PRO A 362 -18.03 12.33 -24.46
N ASP A 363 -17.35 12.98 -25.40
CA ASP A 363 -16.01 13.56 -25.20
C ASP A 363 -15.96 14.47 -23.96
N GLY A 364 -14.91 14.39 -23.14
CA GLY A 364 -14.67 15.27 -21.99
C GLY A 364 -15.63 15.13 -20.82
N TRP A 365 -16.52 14.15 -20.82
CA TRP A 365 -17.60 14.03 -19.83
C TRP A 365 -17.12 13.92 -18.38
N GLU A 366 -15.98 13.27 -18.15
CA GLU A 366 -15.38 13.14 -16.82
C GLU A 366 -14.85 14.48 -16.27
N ARG A 367 -14.56 15.48 -17.10
CA ARG A 367 -14.17 16.83 -16.65
C ARG A 367 -15.38 17.65 -16.20
N ASP A 368 -16.56 17.34 -16.71
CA ASP A 368 -17.79 18.08 -16.47
C ASP A 368 -18.50 17.59 -15.19
N PRO A 369 -18.63 18.42 -14.15
CA PRO A 369 -19.28 18.03 -12.90
C PRO A 369 -20.74 17.58 -13.09
N GLU A 370 -21.50 18.19 -14.01
CA GLU A 370 -22.89 17.80 -14.23
C GLU A 370 -23.00 16.40 -14.85
N GLN A 371 -22.08 16.07 -15.77
CA GLN A 371 -22.03 14.74 -16.37
C GLN A 371 -21.55 13.66 -15.39
N ARG A 372 -20.57 13.96 -14.54
CA ARG A 372 -20.16 13.05 -13.46
C ARG A 372 -21.31 12.78 -12.50
N ASN A 373 -22.12 13.81 -12.20
CA ASN A 373 -23.20 13.70 -11.24
C ASN A 373 -24.20 12.58 -11.56
N GLU A 374 -24.42 12.25 -12.84
CA GLU A 374 -25.25 11.10 -13.25
C GLU A 374 -24.76 9.76 -12.65
N LEU A 375 -23.44 9.54 -12.60
CA LEU A 375 -22.85 8.36 -11.97
C LEU A 375 -22.73 8.50 -10.46
N GLU A 376 -22.50 9.71 -9.97
CA GLU A 376 -22.44 9.99 -8.54
C GLU A 376 -23.79 9.77 -7.85
N GLU A 377 -24.91 10.04 -8.52
CA GLU A 377 -26.26 9.81 -7.96
C GLU A 377 -26.59 8.31 -7.78
N VAL A 378 -25.95 7.44 -8.56
CA VAL A 378 -26.22 5.98 -8.54
C VAL A 378 -25.13 5.16 -7.85
N THR A 379 -24.08 5.79 -7.34
CA THR A 379 -23.00 5.13 -6.61
C THR A 379 -23.04 5.49 -5.12
N ASP A 380 -22.64 4.58 -4.25
CA ASP A 380 -22.67 4.81 -2.79
C ASP A 380 -21.55 5.78 -2.36
N LEU A 381 -20.38 5.70 -3.00
CA LEU A 381 -19.21 6.56 -2.71
C LEU A 381 -18.75 7.32 -3.95
N THR A 382 -18.23 8.52 -3.74
CA THR A 382 -17.45 9.25 -4.75
C THR A 382 -15.99 8.79 -4.72
N ASN A 383 -15.25 9.15 -5.77
CA ASN A 383 -13.86 8.79 -6.00
C ASN A 383 -13.16 9.95 -6.71
N GLY A 384 -11.90 9.77 -7.09
CA GLY A 384 -11.10 10.73 -7.83
C GLY A 384 -9.63 10.51 -7.58
N HIS A 385 -8.85 10.38 -8.65
CA HIS A 385 -7.41 10.21 -8.57
C HIS A 385 -6.70 11.54 -8.33
N SER A 386 -5.56 11.50 -7.66
CA SER A 386 -4.75 12.70 -7.43
C SER A 386 -3.28 12.43 -7.32
N TYR A 387 -2.49 13.26 -7.98
CA TYR A 387 -1.05 13.08 -8.09
C TYR A 387 -0.30 14.38 -7.87
N GLY A 388 0.75 14.34 -7.03
CA GLY A 388 1.50 15.54 -6.67
C GLY A 388 0.61 16.57 -5.97
N GLU A 389 0.50 17.77 -6.54
CA GLU A 389 -0.35 18.83 -6.00
C GLU A 389 -1.75 18.87 -6.65
N SER A 390 -2.08 17.90 -7.51
CA SER A 390 -3.27 18.01 -8.36
C SER A 390 -4.57 18.08 -7.56
N TYR A 391 -4.64 17.42 -6.38
CA TYR A 391 -5.82 17.41 -5.51
C TYR A 391 -6.36 18.81 -5.18
N ILE A 392 -5.48 19.83 -5.09
CA ILE A 392 -5.82 21.24 -4.76
C ILE A 392 -5.82 22.17 -5.98
N PHE A 393 -5.68 21.67 -7.20
CA PHE A 393 -5.74 22.54 -8.37
C PHE A 393 -7.15 23.07 -8.58
N SER A 394 -7.27 24.27 -9.14
CA SER A 394 -8.58 24.81 -9.54
C SER A 394 -9.29 23.88 -10.51
N ASN A 395 -8.55 23.06 -11.27
CA ASN A 395 -9.08 21.97 -12.06
C ASN A 395 -8.13 20.77 -12.07
N GLY A 396 -8.66 19.54 -12.11
CA GLY A 396 -7.85 18.34 -12.33
C GLY A 396 -7.34 17.62 -11.08
N GLY A 397 -8.16 17.52 -10.02
CA GLY A 397 -7.83 16.72 -8.84
C GLY A 397 -9.01 16.52 -7.90
N SER A 398 -8.86 15.56 -7.01
CA SER A 398 -9.98 14.88 -6.38
C SER A 398 -10.68 15.70 -5.30
N PHE A 399 -10.00 16.66 -4.67
CA PHE A 399 -10.62 17.46 -3.63
C PHE A 399 -11.49 18.59 -4.21
N THR A 400 -10.91 19.48 -5.01
CA THR A 400 -11.63 20.63 -5.58
C THR A 400 -12.66 20.24 -6.63
N GLU A 401 -12.42 19.18 -7.43
CA GLU A 401 -13.39 18.72 -8.42
C GLU A 401 -14.61 18.07 -7.77
N ASN A 402 -14.46 17.36 -6.65
CA ASN A 402 -15.61 16.87 -5.91
C ASN A 402 -16.42 18.00 -5.27
N LEU A 403 -15.77 19.05 -4.78
CA LEU A 403 -16.48 20.26 -4.35
C LEU A 403 -17.22 20.95 -5.51
N LYS A 404 -16.73 20.87 -6.75
CA LYS A 404 -17.51 21.35 -7.91
C LYS A 404 -18.71 20.48 -8.22
N THR A 405 -18.57 19.16 -8.08
CA THR A 405 -19.66 18.21 -8.34
C THR A 405 -20.76 18.37 -7.30
N PHE A 406 -20.41 18.48 -6.02
CA PHE A 406 -21.39 18.41 -4.93
C PHE A 406 -21.65 19.73 -4.21
N GLY A 407 -20.85 20.76 -4.48
CA GLY A 407 -20.79 21.97 -3.66
C GLY A 407 -20.03 21.78 -2.36
N GLY A 408 -20.10 22.78 -1.48
CA GLY A 408 -19.64 22.67 -0.10
C GLY A 408 -20.70 22.03 0.80
N ALA A 409 -20.27 21.48 1.94
CA ALA A 409 -21.15 20.92 2.97
C ALA A 409 -20.93 21.61 4.33
N VAL A 410 -21.82 21.33 5.29
CA VAL A 410 -21.69 21.82 6.67
C VAL A 410 -20.53 21.15 7.41
N ASP A 411 -20.19 19.92 7.04
CA ASP A 411 -19.09 19.15 7.61
C ASP A 411 -18.56 18.14 6.57
N GLY A 412 -17.29 18.24 6.23
CA GLY A 412 -16.59 17.41 5.26
C GLY A 412 -17.11 17.53 3.83
N LEU A 413 -17.03 16.40 3.10
CA LEU A 413 -17.68 16.24 1.80
C LEU A 413 -19.11 15.75 2.00
N SER A 414 -20.02 16.12 1.10
CA SER A 414 -21.42 15.69 1.15
C SER A 414 -21.62 14.20 0.86
N LYS A 415 -20.64 13.57 0.22
CA LYS A 415 -20.62 12.15 -0.11
C LYS A 415 -19.28 11.54 0.32
N LYS A 416 -19.33 10.33 0.89
CA LYS A 416 -18.13 9.60 1.28
C LYS A 416 -17.20 9.39 0.09
N MET A 417 -15.92 9.51 0.35
CA MET A 417 -14.90 9.43 -0.68
C MET A 417 -13.92 8.29 -0.45
N LEU A 418 -13.82 7.42 -1.44
CA LEU A 418 -12.72 6.47 -1.59
C LEU A 418 -11.87 6.92 -2.78
N THR A 419 -10.68 7.47 -2.53
CA THR A 419 -9.70 7.74 -3.59
C THR A 419 -8.97 6.46 -3.95
N THR A 420 -9.24 5.86 -5.10
CA THR A 420 -8.64 4.57 -5.48
C THR A 420 -7.18 4.66 -5.95
N GLU A 421 -6.72 5.86 -6.28
CA GLU A 421 -5.30 6.13 -6.56
C GLU A 421 -4.88 7.53 -6.09
N PHE A 422 -3.83 7.57 -5.25
CA PHE A 422 -3.04 8.77 -5.01
C PHE A 422 -1.54 8.50 -5.14
N GLY A 423 -0.73 9.54 -5.29
CA GLY A 423 0.71 9.43 -5.10
C GLY A 423 1.52 10.53 -5.78
N THR A 424 2.80 10.27 -6.01
CA THR A 424 3.68 11.19 -6.73
C THR A 424 4.47 10.42 -7.78
N SER A 425 4.57 10.96 -9.00
CA SER A 425 5.58 10.50 -9.94
C SER A 425 6.98 10.93 -9.46
N ASP A 426 8.04 10.36 -10.03
CA ASP A 426 9.42 10.74 -9.71
C ASP A 426 9.79 12.17 -10.14
N THR A 427 8.92 12.84 -10.92
CA THR A 427 9.13 14.22 -11.36
C THR A 427 8.41 15.25 -10.51
N HIS A 428 7.51 14.83 -9.61
CA HIS A 428 6.81 15.77 -8.75
C HIS A 428 7.73 16.32 -7.64
N VAL A 429 7.58 17.61 -7.36
CA VAL A 429 8.31 18.33 -6.31
C VAL A 429 7.38 19.31 -5.62
N ASP A 430 7.56 19.51 -4.32
CA ASP A 430 6.72 20.41 -3.50
C ASP A 430 6.90 21.87 -3.92
N ALA A 431 5.87 22.71 -3.83
CA ALA A 431 5.96 24.11 -4.20
C ALA A 431 7.10 24.84 -3.44
N TYR A 432 7.90 25.61 -4.19
CA TYR A 432 9.08 26.30 -3.65
C TYR A 432 8.77 27.24 -2.48
N GLN A 433 7.54 27.76 -2.42
CA GLN A 433 7.11 28.74 -1.43
C GLN A 433 7.05 28.18 -0.01
N TYR A 434 6.93 26.86 0.15
CA TYR A 434 6.96 26.19 1.47
C TYR A 434 8.39 25.95 1.96
N GLY A 435 9.39 26.13 1.08
CA GLY A 435 10.80 26.08 1.42
C GLY A 435 11.24 24.72 1.96
N ALA A 436 10.73 23.63 1.38
CA ALA A 436 11.09 22.27 1.77
C ALA A 436 12.54 21.93 1.40
N SER A 437 13.29 21.31 2.33
CA SER A 437 14.66 20.82 2.11
C SER A 437 14.70 19.60 1.18
N GLU A 438 13.71 18.72 1.30
CA GLU A 438 13.55 17.47 0.55
C GLU A 438 12.26 17.54 -0.28
N ARG A 439 12.31 18.18 -1.45
CA ARG A 439 11.10 18.56 -2.19
C ARG A 439 10.36 17.37 -2.80
N THR A 440 11.01 16.25 -3.09
CA THR A 440 10.32 15.05 -3.62
C THR A 440 9.62 14.27 -2.50
N ALA A 441 10.23 14.23 -1.32
CA ALA A 441 9.61 13.71 -0.10
C ALA A 441 8.43 14.58 0.35
N ALA A 442 8.63 15.90 0.42
CA ALA A 442 7.63 16.85 0.92
C ALA A 442 6.32 16.85 0.11
N VAL A 443 6.37 16.67 -1.21
CA VAL A 443 5.13 16.61 -2.02
C VAL A 443 4.36 15.33 -1.78
N PHE A 444 5.04 14.20 -1.53
CA PHE A 444 4.38 12.93 -1.19
C PHE A 444 3.77 12.98 0.21
N ASP A 445 4.47 13.57 1.18
CA ASP A 445 3.95 13.87 2.52
C ASP A 445 2.71 14.78 2.45
N ARG A 446 2.78 15.88 1.70
CA ARG A 446 1.68 16.85 1.60
C ARG A 446 0.43 16.27 0.96
N ILE A 447 0.54 15.51 -0.14
CA ILE A 447 -0.63 14.88 -0.76
C ILE A 447 -1.28 13.86 0.18
N MET A 448 -0.49 13.06 0.90
CA MET A 448 -1.03 12.08 1.84
C MET A 448 -1.72 12.75 3.03
N ARG A 449 -1.09 13.77 3.62
CA ARG A 449 -1.71 14.61 4.67
C ARG A 449 -2.99 15.29 4.18
N GLY A 450 -3.02 15.72 2.92
CA GLY A 450 -4.22 16.22 2.27
C GLY A 450 -5.36 15.22 2.35
N HIS A 451 -5.14 13.99 1.87
CA HIS A 451 -6.15 12.93 1.89
C HIS A 451 -6.56 12.53 3.31
N ILE A 452 -5.63 12.49 4.28
CA ILE A 452 -5.96 12.32 5.71
C ILE A 452 -6.92 13.43 6.18
N GLY A 453 -6.74 14.64 5.68
CA GLY A 453 -7.53 15.81 6.06
C GLY A 453 -8.97 15.80 5.53
N TYR A 454 -9.23 15.30 4.30
CA TYR A 454 -10.57 15.41 3.68
C TYR A 454 -11.24 14.09 3.27
N ALA A 455 -10.49 13.03 2.93
CA ALA A 455 -11.06 11.79 2.42
C ALA A 455 -11.40 10.81 3.56
N ASP A 456 -12.36 9.92 3.33
CA ASP A 456 -12.66 8.81 4.25
C ASP A 456 -11.67 7.66 4.04
N MET A 457 -11.33 7.39 2.78
CA MET A 457 -10.45 6.31 2.39
C MET A 457 -9.63 6.71 1.16
N PHE A 458 -8.38 6.26 1.10
CA PHE A 458 -7.51 6.56 -0.03
C PHE A 458 -6.44 5.48 -0.23
N VAL A 459 -6.10 5.14 -1.46
CA VAL A 459 -5.17 4.04 -1.77
C VAL A 459 -4.03 4.57 -2.64
N GLN A 460 -2.80 4.30 -2.24
CA GLN A 460 -1.62 4.67 -3.01
C GLN A 460 -1.59 3.86 -4.31
N HIS A 461 -1.24 4.50 -5.42
CA HIS A 461 -1.29 3.94 -6.77
C HIS A 461 -0.86 2.47 -6.86
N ALA A 462 0.38 2.15 -6.47
CA ALA A 462 0.90 0.78 -6.44
C ALA A 462 2.27 0.70 -5.76
N ALA A 463 2.49 -0.42 -5.07
CA ALA A 463 3.74 -0.72 -4.37
C ALA A 463 4.92 -0.91 -5.33
N PHE A 464 4.66 -1.53 -6.49
CA PHE A 464 5.64 -1.89 -7.53
C PHE A 464 5.26 -1.28 -8.89
N PHE A 465 5.55 0.00 -9.10
CA PHE A 465 5.13 0.68 -10.33
C PHE A 465 6.11 1.77 -10.75
N LYS A 466 6.54 1.72 -12.01
CA LYS A 466 7.48 2.69 -12.55
C LYS A 466 6.97 4.12 -12.37
N ASN A 467 7.84 5.01 -11.88
CA ASN A 467 7.56 6.41 -11.53
C ASN A 467 6.75 6.64 -10.24
N PHE A 468 5.95 5.69 -9.77
CA PHE A 468 5.07 5.89 -8.60
C PHE A 468 5.40 4.92 -7.44
N SER A 469 6.48 4.17 -7.58
CA SER A 469 6.78 3.01 -6.74
C SER A 469 7.07 3.38 -5.29
N LEU A 470 6.69 2.47 -4.40
CA LEU A 470 7.15 2.43 -3.02
C LEU A 470 8.44 1.60 -2.91
N PHE A 471 8.52 0.47 -3.64
CA PHE A 471 9.63 -0.47 -3.61
C PHE A 471 10.32 -0.57 -4.97
N LYS A 472 11.56 -1.07 -5.01
CA LYS A 472 12.26 -1.31 -6.29
C LYS A 472 11.41 -2.20 -7.20
N TYR A 473 11.45 -1.91 -8.49
CA TYR A 473 10.63 -2.56 -9.51
C TYR A 473 11.48 -2.94 -10.73
N GLY A 474 10.87 -3.63 -11.70
CA GLY A 474 11.52 -4.01 -12.96
C GLY A 474 11.83 -5.50 -13.07
N PHE A 475 11.68 -6.25 -11.98
CA PHE A 475 11.81 -7.71 -11.94
C PHE A 475 10.43 -8.40 -11.95
N ASN A 476 10.44 -9.74 -11.98
CA ASN A 476 9.25 -10.57 -11.84
C ASN A 476 9.09 -10.97 -10.36
N LEU A 477 7.95 -10.65 -9.75
CA LEU A 477 7.69 -10.99 -8.34
C LEU A 477 7.64 -12.50 -8.07
N GLU A 478 7.36 -13.35 -9.06
CA GLU A 478 7.40 -14.80 -8.85
C GLU A 478 8.82 -15.36 -8.58
N GLU A 479 9.84 -14.63 -9.03
CA GLU A 479 11.25 -14.99 -8.93
C GLU A 479 11.99 -14.19 -7.86
N HIS A 480 11.38 -13.11 -7.39
CA HIS A 480 11.92 -12.25 -6.34
C HIS A 480 11.57 -12.79 -4.95
N ASP A 481 12.52 -12.71 -4.02
CA ASP A 481 12.29 -13.06 -2.61
C ASP A 481 11.60 -11.89 -1.90
N PRO A 482 10.38 -12.06 -1.35
CA PRO A 482 9.72 -11.01 -0.58
C PRO A 482 10.56 -10.45 0.57
N GLY A 483 11.40 -11.27 1.23
CA GLY A 483 12.29 -10.81 2.32
C GLY A 483 13.41 -9.89 1.85
N ALA A 484 13.81 -9.99 0.58
CA ALA A 484 14.81 -9.14 -0.05
C ALA A 484 14.21 -7.86 -0.67
N THR A 485 12.90 -7.60 -0.49
CA THR A 485 12.26 -6.40 -1.06
C THR A 485 12.93 -5.14 -0.55
N GLU A 486 13.33 -4.27 -1.47
CA GLU A 486 14.05 -3.03 -1.18
C GLU A 486 13.18 -1.79 -1.41
N ILE A 487 13.37 -0.77 -0.59
CA ILE A 487 12.76 0.56 -0.77
C ILE A 487 13.26 1.20 -2.07
N TYR A 488 12.34 1.90 -2.76
CA TYR A 488 12.70 2.79 -3.86
C TYR A 488 12.79 4.24 -3.38
N TYR A 489 13.97 4.85 -3.54
CA TYR A 489 14.19 6.27 -3.29
C TYR A 489 13.99 7.07 -4.57
N THR A 490 13.04 8.00 -4.55
CA THR A 490 12.81 8.95 -5.65
C THR A 490 14.06 9.80 -5.92
N LYS A 491 14.77 10.17 -4.84
CA LYS A 491 15.99 10.95 -4.90
C LYS A 491 16.92 10.56 -3.76
N GLU A 492 18.21 10.42 -4.09
CA GLU A 492 19.25 10.10 -3.12
C GLU A 492 19.33 11.17 -2.02
N GLY A 493 19.38 10.72 -0.77
CA GLY A 493 19.48 11.60 0.41
C GLY A 493 18.18 12.26 0.85
N GLU A 494 17.06 12.02 0.16
CA GLU A 494 15.72 12.40 0.63
C GLU A 494 15.01 11.18 1.25
N ASP A 495 14.03 11.43 2.09
CA ASP A 495 13.21 10.41 2.70
C ASP A 495 12.36 9.66 1.67
N SER A 496 12.12 8.37 1.92
CA SER A 496 11.40 7.51 0.96
C SER A 496 9.89 7.64 1.10
N ARG A 497 9.15 7.32 0.02
CA ARG A 497 7.68 7.21 0.08
C ARG A 497 7.24 6.17 1.13
N VAL A 498 7.99 5.08 1.30
CA VAL A 498 7.74 4.05 2.32
C VAL A 498 7.87 4.62 3.73
N SER A 499 8.93 5.38 4.01
CA SER A 499 9.13 6.02 5.32
C SER A 499 7.99 6.98 5.66
N ILE A 500 7.58 7.81 4.69
CA ILE A 500 6.50 8.78 4.84
C ILE A 500 5.16 8.08 5.06
N MET A 501 4.84 7.11 4.19
CA MET A 501 3.60 6.35 4.27
C MET A 501 3.51 5.63 5.61
N ARG A 502 4.58 4.95 6.03
CA ARG A 502 4.65 4.29 7.34
C ARG A 502 4.51 5.26 8.51
N ARG A 503 5.18 6.43 8.48
CA ARG A 503 5.04 7.46 9.52
C ARG A 503 3.58 7.88 9.72
N LEU A 504 2.88 8.12 8.60
CA LEU A 504 1.51 8.59 8.61
C LEU A 504 0.51 7.45 8.87
N ASP A 505 0.72 6.24 8.35
CA ASP A 505 -0.14 5.08 8.59
C ASP A 505 -0.12 4.67 10.06
N LEU A 506 1.06 4.63 10.69
CA LEU A 506 1.21 4.32 12.11
C LEU A 506 0.56 5.40 13.00
N ALA A 507 0.51 6.64 12.52
CA ALA A 507 -0.15 7.73 13.23
C ALA A 507 -1.66 7.70 13.03
N TYR A 508 -2.17 7.56 11.80
CA TYR A 508 -3.57 7.83 11.44
C TYR A 508 -4.39 6.58 11.11
N ALA A 509 -3.77 5.54 10.56
CA ALA A 509 -4.43 4.36 9.99
C ALA A 509 -4.21 3.06 10.80
N THR A 510 -3.97 3.15 12.11
CA THR A 510 -3.81 2.00 13.00
C THR A 510 -4.99 1.86 13.96
N HIS A 511 -6.04 1.18 13.52
CA HIS A 511 -7.33 1.15 14.21
C HIS A 511 -7.45 0.03 15.24
N GLY A 512 -8.24 0.29 16.29
CA GLY A 512 -8.52 -0.63 17.40
C GLY A 512 -8.80 0.10 18.71
N ALA A 513 -9.29 -0.62 19.73
CA ALA A 513 -9.54 -0.02 21.03
C ALA A 513 -8.21 0.46 21.66
N PRO A 514 -8.11 1.71 22.15
CA PRO A 514 -6.87 2.20 22.72
C PRO A 514 -6.47 1.44 23.99
N LEU A 515 -5.20 1.04 24.05
CA LEU A 515 -4.57 0.50 25.25
C LEU A 515 -4.12 1.63 26.19
N SER A 516 -4.27 1.43 27.49
CA SER A 516 -3.75 2.38 28.49
C SER A 516 -2.23 2.32 28.53
N TYR A 517 -1.58 3.50 28.50
CA TYR A 517 -0.12 3.59 28.52
C TYR A 517 0.38 4.79 29.34
N GLN A 518 1.63 4.71 29.81
CA GLN A 518 2.31 5.78 30.54
C GLN A 518 3.70 6.03 29.95
N ILE A 519 3.95 7.26 29.47
CA ILE A 519 5.29 7.71 29.12
C ILE A 519 6.07 8.00 30.41
N THR A 520 7.19 7.30 30.60
CA THR A 520 7.97 7.37 31.85
C THR A 520 9.03 8.46 31.85
N ASN A 521 9.45 8.92 30.67
CA ASN A 521 10.39 10.02 30.48
C ASN A 521 9.70 11.28 29.91
N LYS A 522 8.49 11.58 30.39
CA LYS A 522 7.66 12.69 29.90
C LYS A 522 8.35 14.06 29.90
N ASP A 523 9.27 14.30 30.85
CA ASP A 523 9.95 15.59 30.96
C ASP A 523 10.95 15.79 29.81
N ASP A 524 11.59 14.71 29.33
CA ASP A 524 12.49 14.73 28.16
C ASP A 524 11.71 14.98 26.86
N LEU A 525 10.45 14.57 26.83
CA LEU A 525 9.56 14.65 25.67
C LEU A 525 8.57 15.83 25.75
N ALA A 526 8.74 16.72 26.72
CA ALA A 526 7.85 17.86 26.91
C ALA A 526 7.88 18.79 25.68
N ASP A 527 6.70 19.09 25.13
CA ASP A 527 6.46 19.90 23.93
C ASP A 527 7.08 19.34 22.64
N LYS A 528 7.49 18.07 22.65
CA LYS A 528 8.01 17.35 21.48
C LYS A 528 6.90 16.64 20.71
N MET A 529 6.95 16.69 19.39
CA MET A 529 6.01 16.03 18.49
C MET A 529 6.33 14.53 18.34
N VAL A 530 6.34 13.82 19.45
CA VAL A 530 6.46 12.35 19.48
C VAL A 530 5.12 11.73 19.82
N TYR A 531 4.74 10.71 19.07
CA TYR A 531 3.42 10.09 19.18
C TYR A 531 3.53 8.61 19.55
N VAL A 532 2.67 8.18 20.48
CA VAL A 532 2.51 6.78 20.87
C VAL A 532 1.06 6.38 20.62
N ARG A 533 0.86 5.36 19.81
CA ARG A 533 -0.45 4.78 19.50
C ARG A 533 -0.43 3.30 19.80
N ALA A 534 -1.11 2.89 20.86
CA ALA A 534 -1.21 1.50 21.27
C ALA A 534 -2.68 1.07 21.19
N VAL A 535 -2.99 0.06 20.38
CA VAL A 535 -4.36 -0.41 20.15
C VAL A 535 -4.49 -1.92 20.23
N ASP A 536 -5.68 -2.36 20.62
CA ASP A 536 -6.14 -3.73 20.56
C ASP A 536 -7.13 -3.88 19.41
N THR A 537 -6.79 -4.72 18.42
CA THR A 537 -7.62 -4.91 17.24
C THR A 537 -8.76 -5.91 17.47
N SER A 538 -8.76 -6.65 18.59
CA SER A 538 -9.77 -7.69 18.90
C SER A 538 -11.20 -7.16 19.03
N THR A 539 -11.34 -5.84 19.24
CA THR A 539 -12.62 -5.16 19.34
C THR A 539 -13.11 -4.58 18.03
N LEU A 540 -12.33 -4.70 16.94
CA LEU A 540 -12.79 -4.29 15.62
C LEU A 540 -13.97 -5.18 15.20
N GLU A 541 -14.99 -4.55 14.62
CA GLU A 541 -16.12 -5.30 14.08
C GLU A 541 -15.65 -6.17 12.91
N PRO A 542 -16.18 -7.41 12.74
CA PRO A 542 -15.82 -8.24 11.61
C PRO A 542 -16.08 -7.53 10.28
N LEU A 543 -15.15 -7.63 9.34
CA LEU A 543 -15.29 -7.00 8.03
C LEU A 543 -16.50 -7.57 7.29
N ALA A 544 -17.32 -6.70 6.71
CA ALA A 544 -18.53 -7.10 6.00
C ALA A 544 -18.18 -7.99 4.79
N GLY A 545 -18.96 -9.05 4.58
CA GLY A 545 -18.67 -10.06 3.55
C GLY A 545 -17.68 -11.11 4.03
N SER A 546 -16.42 -10.73 4.23
CA SER A 546 -15.32 -11.69 4.44
C SER A 546 -15.34 -12.31 5.84
N GLY A 547 -15.94 -11.59 6.80
CA GLY A 547 -15.95 -11.95 8.21
C GLY A 547 -14.56 -11.88 8.85
N ALA A 548 -13.61 -11.18 8.20
CA ALA A 548 -12.25 -11.04 8.72
C ALA A 548 -12.26 -10.38 10.10
N THR A 549 -11.45 -10.90 11.00
CA THR A 549 -11.21 -10.35 12.34
C THR A 549 -9.71 -10.34 12.61
N SER A 550 -9.29 -9.59 13.63
CA SER A 550 -7.91 -9.55 14.08
C SER A 550 -7.84 -9.57 15.59
N ASN A 551 -6.82 -10.22 16.15
CA ASN A 551 -6.55 -10.29 17.59
C ASN A 551 -5.16 -9.74 17.95
N LYS A 552 -4.62 -8.83 17.13
CA LYS A 552 -3.29 -8.26 17.36
C LYS A 552 -3.34 -7.07 18.30
N LEU A 553 -2.22 -6.85 18.96
CA LEU A 553 -1.93 -5.62 19.68
C LEU A 553 -0.88 -4.86 18.87
N LEU A 554 -1.21 -3.64 18.47
CA LEU A 554 -0.34 -2.79 17.67
C LEU A 554 0.19 -1.67 18.55
N VAL A 555 1.50 -1.57 18.70
CA VAL A 555 2.15 -0.50 19.51
C VAL A 555 3.09 0.29 18.61
N ASN A 556 2.70 1.52 18.32
CA ASN A 556 3.37 2.40 17.38
C ASN A 556 4.07 3.55 18.10
N PHE A 557 5.21 3.93 17.56
CA PHE A 557 6.02 5.06 17.97
C PHE A 557 6.36 5.88 16.73
N VAL A 558 6.14 7.18 16.78
CA VAL A 558 6.41 8.08 15.65
C VAL A 558 7.13 9.33 16.15
N ASN A 559 8.21 9.72 15.46
CA ASN A 559 8.93 10.95 15.73
C ASN A 559 8.69 11.97 14.61
N PHE A 560 7.92 13.02 14.88
CA PHE A 560 7.70 14.13 13.94
C PHE A 560 8.69 15.29 14.15
N GLU A 561 9.66 15.17 15.06
CA GLU A 561 10.69 16.19 15.25
C GLU A 561 11.78 16.09 14.18
N GLU A 562 12.51 17.20 14.01
CA GLU A 562 13.74 17.28 13.19
C GLU A 562 14.97 16.73 13.93
N THR A 563 14.79 16.18 15.14
CA THR A 563 15.88 15.66 15.99
C THR A 563 15.54 14.29 16.54
N GLU A 564 16.57 13.50 16.85
CA GLU A 564 16.41 12.19 17.47
C GLU A 564 15.70 12.30 18.83
N GLN A 565 14.75 11.39 19.10
CA GLN A 565 14.01 11.34 20.36
C GLN A 565 14.02 9.93 20.94
N THR A 566 14.15 9.83 22.27
CA THR A 566 13.99 8.55 22.99
C THR A 566 12.65 8.50 23.70
N ILE A 567 11.82 7.50 23.40
CA ILE A 567 10.51 7.28 24.00
C ILE A 567 10.58 6.08 24.92
N LYS A 568 10.21 6.26 26.20
CA LYS A 568 10.05 5.18 27.18
C LYS A 568 8.61 5.10 27.61
N VAL A 569 7.95 3.96 27.34
CA VAL A 569 6.53 3.78 27.65
C VAL A 569 6.26 2.46 28.36
N LYS A 570 5.32 2.49 29.30
CA LYS A 570 4.71 1.32 29.92
C LYS A 570 3.31 1.15 29.33
N VAL A 571 3.05 0.05 28.62
CA VAL A 571 1.74 -0.27 28.07
C VAL A 571 1.09 -1.34 28.94
N THR A 572 -0.18 -1.13 29.30
CA THR A 572 -0.97 -2.13 30.02
C THR A 572 -1.54 -3.12 29.01
N MET A 573 -1.09 -4.37 29.07
CA MET A 573 -1.56 -5.43 28.18
C MET A 573 -2.93 -5.96 28.65
N PRO A 574 -3.79 -6.43 27.73
CA PRO A 574 -5.09 -7.01 28.07
C PRO A 574 -5.00 -8.23 29.00
N GLU A 575 -3.94 -9.03 28.85
CA GLU A 575 -3.76 -10.27 29.61
C GLU A 575 -2.38 -10.35 30.28
N LYS A 576 -2.31 -11.10 31.39
CA LYS A 576 -1.05 -11.42 32.07
C LYS A 576 -0.48 -12.70 31.48
N THR A 577 0.26 -12.56 30.39
CA THR A 577 0.81 -13.69 29.64
C THR A 577 2.14 -13.33 29.00
N VAL A 578 2.76 -14.29 28.33
CA VAL A 578 3.90 -14.07 27.47
C VAL A 578 3.38 -13.61 26.11
N TYR A 579 3.87 -12.48 25.64
CA TYR A 579 3.63 -11.96 24.31
C TYR A 579 4.84 -12.20 23.41
N GLU A 580 4.56 -12.35 22.13
CA GLU A 580 5.56 -12.36 21.07
C GLU A 580 4.98 -11.76 19.79
N GLY A 581 5.86 -11.56 18.82
CA GLY A 581 5.50 -11.03 17.51
C GLY A 581 6.65 -10.29 16.87
N GLU A 582 6.31 -9.29 16.07
CA GLU A 582 7.26 -8.62 15.19
C GLU A 582 7.44 -7.15 15.59
N ARG A 583 8.66 -6.64 15.41
CA ARG A 583 8.97 -5.22 15.46
C ARG A 583 9.49 -4.79 14.11
N PHE A 584 8.78 -3.84 13.50
CA PHE A 584 9.20 -3.13 12.30
C PHE A 584 9.75 -1.76 12.68
N GLY A 585 10.89 -1.37 12.11
CA GLY A 585 11.53 -0.08 12.27
C GLY A 585 12.22 0.36 10.97
N ARG A 586 13.29 1.14 11.07
CA ARG A 586 14.11 1.53 9.92
C ARG A 586 14.85 0.35 9.31
N GLY A 587 14.87 0.28 7.98
CA GLY A 587 15.66 -0.64 7.16
C GLY A 587 15.36 -0.39 5.68
N ASP A 588 16.36 -0.56 4.81
CA ASP A 588 16.22 -0.31 3.37
C ASP A 588 15.68 -1.57 2.66
N THR A 589 15.76 -2.72 3.32
CA THR A 589 15.13 -3.98 2.94
C THR A 589 14.12 -4.44 4.00
N TYR A 590 13.19 -5.33 3.61
CA TYR A 590 12.21 -5.88 4.55
C TYR A 590 12.90 -6.57 5.75
N GLU A 591 13.89 -7.42 5.49
CA GLU A 591 14.62 -8.14 6.54
C GLU A 591 15.44 -7.22 7.44
N GLU A 592 15.97 -6.11 6.93
CA GLU A 592 16.63 -5.10 7.78
C GLU A 592 15.63 -4.34 8.65
N ALA A 593 14.44 -4.05 8.13
CA ALA A 593 13.41 -3.30 8.83
C ALA A 593 12.71 -4.13 9.92
N ARG A 594 12.76 -5.46 9.83
CA ARG A 594 11.98 -6.39 10.66
C ARG A 594 12.85 -7.15 11.66
N SER A 595 12.33 -7.31 12.87
CA SER A 595 12.92 -8.17 13.90
C SER A 595 11.83 -8.94 14.65
N TYR A 596 12.09 -10.19 15.04
CA TYR A 596 11.15 -10.95 15.86
C TYR A 596 11.46 -10.81 17.35
N MET A 597 10.41 -10.83 18.15
CA MET A 597 10.46 -10.66 19.58
C MET A 597 9.67 -11.75 20.26
N SER A 598 10.32 -12.57 21.08
CA SER A 598 9.68 -13.63 21.86
C SER A 598 9.90 -13.46 23.36
N GLY A 599 9.08 -14.14 24.16
CA GLY A 599 9.30 -14.24 25.60
C GLY A 599 8.98 -12.96 26.40
N ARG A 600 8.19 -12.03 25.88
CA ARG A 600 7.85 -10.77 26.57
C ARG A 600 6.78 -11.01 27.63
N ASN A 601 7.21 -11.25 28.87
CA ASN A 601 6.31 -11.56 29.99
C ASN A 601 5.61 -10.31 30.56
N ALA A 602 4.29 -10.17 30.32
CA ALA A 602 3.48 -9.06 30.81
C ALA A 602 2.86 -9.37 32.18
N THR A 603 3.04 -8.48 33.16
CA THR A 603 2.54 -8.69 34.54
C THR A 603 1.74 -7.52 35.15
N PRO A 604 0.82 -6.82 34.45
CA PRO A 604 0.32 -6.92 33.07
C PRO A 604 1.02 -5.93 32.12
N ILE A 605 2.11 -5.30 32.57
CA ILE A 605 2.77 -4.22 31.84
C ILE A 605 3.86 -4.79 30.95
N LEU A 606 3.96 -4.27 29.73
CA LEU A 606 5.18 -4.33 28.93
C LEU A 606 5.83 -2.96 28.85
N GLU A 607 7.15 -2.93 28.96
CA GLU A 607 7.95 -1.71 28.83
C GLU A 607 8.62 -1.69 27.46
N PHE A 608 8.54 -0.54 26.81
CA PHE A 608 9.17 -0.29 25.52
C PHE A 608 10.11 0.90 25.65
N THR A 609 11.23 0.84 24.94
CA THR A 609 12.18 1.93 24.81
C THR A 609 12.60 1.99 23.35
N GLU A 610 12.28 3.10 22.69
CA GLU A 610 12.63 3.35 21.30
C GLU A 610 13.43 4.63 21.20
N THR A 611 14.48 4.62 20.39
CA THR A 611 15.21 5.83 19.99
C THR A 611 15.02 5.99 18.51
N LEU A 612 14.37 7.06 18.11
CA LEU A 612 13.87 7.28 16.75
C LEU A 612 14.59 8.47 16.13
N ALA A 613 15.16 8.27 14.94
CA ALA A 613 15.67 9.35 14.11
C ALA A 613 14.54 10.32 13.70
N PRO A 614 14.87 11.53 13.19
CA PRO A 614 13.86 12.44 12.65
C PRO A 614 12.98 11.75 11.62
N GLY A 615 11.66 11.84 11.79
CA GLY A 615 10.71 11.22 10.88
C GLY A 615 10.60 9.69 10.96
N GLU A 616 11.32 9.01 11.84
CA GLU A 616 11.26 7.56 11.96
C GLU A 616 9.97 7.10 12.66
N ALA A 617 9.51 5.90 12.28
CA ALA A 617 8.39 5.24 12.92
C ALA A 617 8.67 3.76 13.17
N VAL A 618 8.29 3.28 14.36
CA VAL A 618 8.42 1.88 14.80
C VAL A 618 7.04 1.33 15.14
N GLN A 619 6.78 0.07 14.78
CA GLN A 619 5.56 -0.64 15.13
C GLN A 619 5.91 -2.02 15.67
N TYR A 620 5.22 -2.39 16.73
CA TYR A 620 5.18 -3.74 17.25
C TYR A 620 3.83 -4.36 16.90
N ILE A 621 3.85 -5.56 16.34
CA ILE A 621 2.67 -6.40 16.08
C ILE A 621 2.76 -7.58 17.03
N LEU A 622 1.96 -7.57 18.10
CA LEU A 622 2.06 -8.53 19.20
C LEU A 622 0.79 -9.37 19.35
N GLN A 623 0.97 -10.55 19.91
CA GLN A 623 -0.11 -11.43 20.34
C GLN A 623 0.36 -12.33 21.49
N PRO A 624 -0.55 -12.94 22.28
CA PRO A 624 -0.17 -13.97 23.23
C PRO A 624 0.60 -15.10 22.54
N SER A 625 1.69 -15.57 23.15
CA SER A 625 2.50 -16.67 22.62
C SER A 625 1.71 -17.96 22.44
N SER A 626 0.68 -18.18 23.25
CA SER A 626 -0.23 -19.33 23.12
C SER A 626 -1.12 -19.27 21.89
N GLU A 627 -1.26 -18.10 21.26
CA GLU A 627 -2.09 -17.88 20.07
C GLU A 627 -1.27 -17.83 18.78
N VAL A 628 0.06 -17.94 18.88
CA VAL A 628 0.92 -18.01 17.68
C VAL A 628 0.66 -19.33 16.99
N ALA A 629 0.23 -19.24 15.74
CA ALA A 629 -0.08 -20.41 14.94
C ALA A 629 1.22 -21.19 14.66
N ASP A 630 1.25 -22.47 15.03
CA ASP A 630 2.34 -23.39 14.71
C ASP A 630 2.19 -23.87 13.26
N ILE A 631 2.61 -23.01 12.32
CA ILE A 631 2.54 -23.28 10.88
C ILE A 631 3.94 -23.49 10.31
N ALA A 632 4.05 -24.46 9.40
CA ALA A 632 5.28 -24.70 8.68
C ALA A 632 5.64 -23.54 7.74
N PRO A 633 6.93 -23.21 7.57
CA PRO A 633 7.37 -22.33 6.50
C PRO A 633 6.92 -22.85 5.13
N GLN A 634 6.40 -21.94 4.32
CA GLN A 634 5.85 -22.24 3.00
C GLN A 634 6.84 -21.89 1.89
N GLY A 635 6.57 -22.36 0.67
CA GLY A 635 7.33 -21.94 -0.51
C GLY A 635 8.83 -22.28 -0.46
N PHE A 636 9.20 -23.36 0.25
CA PHE A 636 10.60 -23.76 0.44
C PHE A 636 11.28 -24.13 -0.89
N LYS A 637 12.29 -23.36 -1.28
CA LYS A 637 13.08 -23.52 -2.51
C LYS A 637 14.50 -23.94 -2.17
N ALA A 638 15.09 -24.72 -3.08
CA ALA A 638 16.51 -25.05 -3.06
C ALA A 638 17.07 -24.79 -4.46
N THR A 639 18.12 -23.97 -4.56
CA THR A 639 18.75 -23.58 -5.82
C THR A 639 20.26 -23.71 -5.71
N ALA A 640 20.88 -24.36 -6.70
CA ALA A 640 22.32 -24.50 -6.74
C ALA A 640 22.99 -23.14 -6.92
N VAL A 641 24.04 -22.89 -6.14
CA VAL A 641 24.87 -21.68 -6.24
C VAL A 641 26.35 -22.05 -6.36
N LYS A 642 27.18 -21.05 -6.72
CA LYS A 642 28.59 -21.25 -7.06
C LYS A 642 29.36 -21.95 -5.94
N GLY A 643 30.28 -22.84 -6.30
CA GLY A 643 31.17 -23.51 -5.35
C GLY A 643 30.56 -24.74 -4.66
N LEU A 644 29.81 -25.57 -5.41
CA LEU A 644 29.14 -26.78 -4.90
C LEU A 644 28.34 -26.51 -3.61
N SER A 645 27.46 -25.52 -3.70
CA SER A 645 26.65 -25.04 -2.57
C SER A 645 25.17 -24.96 -2.99
N MET A 646 24.28 -25.01 -1.99
CA MET A 646 22.84 -24.92 -2.18
C MET A 646 22.31 -23.73 -1.40
N HIS A 647 21.72 -22.77 -2.09
CA HIS A 647 20.94 -21.71 -1.47
C HIS A 647 19.52 -22.22 -1.22
N LEU A 648 19.07 -22.11 0.01
CA LEU A 648 17.75 -22.50 0.48
C LEU A 648 17.01 -21.23 0.88
N SER A 649 15.75 -21.10 0.47
CA SER A 649 14.89 -19.99 0.87
C SER A 649 13.46 -20.44 1.12
N TRP A 650 12.72 -19.71 1.95
CA TRP A 650 11.33 -19.98 2.28
C TRP A 650 10.56 -18.68 2.53
N LEU A 651 9.24 -18.78 2.64
CA LEU A 651 8.42 -17.69 3.14
C LEU A 651 8.40 -17.70 4.66
N GLU A 652 8.36 -16.50 5.24
CA GLU A 652 8.24 -16.28 6.67
C GLU A 652 7.07 -17.07 7.28
N ALA A 653 7.32 -17.71 8.42
CA ALA A 653 6.30 -18.28 9.30
C ALA A 653 6.39 -17.60 10.68
N PRO A 654 5.28 -17.51 11.43
CA PRO A 654 5.27 -16.99 12.79
C PRO A 654 6.32 -17.70 13.67
N GLY A 655 7.30 -16.93 14.16
CA GLY A 655 8.35 -17.43 15.02
C GLY A 655 9.67 -16.65 14.94
N ALA A 656 10.55 -16.92 15.91
CA ALA A 656 11.77 -16.14 16.11
C ALA A 656 12.96 -16.53 15.23
N SER A 657 13.01 -17.80 14.81
CA SER A 657 14.11 -18.35 14.01
C SER A 657 13.75 -19.73 13.48
N TYR A 658 14.55 -20.26 12.56
CA TYR A 658 14.34 -21.50 11.84
C TYR A 658 15.44 -22.53 12.11
N GLU A 659 15.06 -23.80 11.92
CA GLU A 659 15.94 -24.96 11.88
C GLU A 659 15.92 -25.53 10.46
N VAL A 660 17.11 -25.69 9.87
CA VAL A 660 17.27 -26.24 8.52
C VAL A 660 17.70 -27.70 8.64
N LEU A 661 17.00 -28.58 7.94
CA LEU A 661 17.24 -30.01 7.96
C LEU A 661 17.62 -30.53 6.57
N ARG A 662 18.50 -31.54 6.55
CA ARG A 662 18.98 -32.20 5.33
C ARG A 662 19.10 -33.70 5.54
N ALA A 663 18.77 -34.45 4.50
CA ALA A 663 19.03 -35.87 4.36
C ALA A 663 19.87 -36.13 3.10
N ASP A 664 20.84 -37.02 3.23
CA ASP A 664 21.73 -37.41 2.14
C ASP A 664 21.11 -38.64 1.44
N GLY A 665 20.41 -38.43 0.33
CA GLY A 665 19.67 -39.43 -0.42
C GLY A 665 18.16 -39.48 -0.13
N PRO A 666 17.37 -40.09 -1.04
CA PRO A 666 15.92 -40.19 -0.87
C PRO A 666 15.57 -41.20 0.24
N GLY A 667 14.72 -40.79 1.18
CA GLY A 667 14.26 -41.66 2.28
C GLY A 667 15.22 -41.76 3.48
N SER A 668 16.39 -41.12 3.41
CA SER A 668 17.28 -40.94 4.57
C SER A 668 16.64 -40.04 5.63
N GLU A 669 17.03 -40.23 6.90
CA GLU A 669 16.55 -39.41 8.02
C GLU A 669 17.05 -37.95 7.87
N LEU A 670 16.14 -36.99 8.04
CA LEU A 670 16.46 -35.57 8.07
C LEU A 670 17.23 -35.22 9.33
N LYS A 671 18.44 -34.69 9.17
CA LYS A 671 19.29 -34.20 10.25
C LYS A 671 19.34 -32.68 10.22
N MET A 672 19.28 -32.05 11.38
CA MET A 672 19.48 -30.61 11.50
C MET A 672 20.91 -30.25 11.09
N ILE A 673 21.04 -29.33 10.15
CA ILE A 673 22.33 -28.80 9.67
C ILE A 673 22.56 -27.35 10.11
N ALA A 674 21.49 -26.63 10.47
CA ALA A 674 21.55 -25.29 11.06
C ALA A 674 20.37 -25.06 12.02
N ALA A 675 20.59 -24.22 13.03
CA ALA A 675 19.59 -23.82 14.04
C ALA A 675 19.73 -22.33 14.33
N GLY A 676 18.64 -21.70 14.79
CA GLY A 676 18.65 -20.27 15.13
C GLY A 676 18.83 -19.35 13.91
N VAL A 677 18.48 -19.83 12.71
CA VAL A 677 18.53 -19.05 11.47
C VAL A 677 17.45 -17.97 11.55
N ARG A 678 17.81 -16.69 11.50
CA ARG A 678 16.85 -15.60 11.69
C ARG A 678 16.22 -15.11 10.38
N ASN A 679 16.98 -15.17 9.30
CA ASN A 679 16.53 -14.81 7.95
C ASN A 679 15.71 -15.95 7.36
N THR A 680 15.01 -15.68 6.26
CA THR A 680 14.30 -16.69 5.47
C THR A 680 15.17 -17.43 4.45
N GLU A 681 16.48 -17.43 4.65
CA GLU A 681 17.46 -18.05 3.76
C GLU A 681 18.60 -18.75 4.51
N TYR A 682 19.21 -19.74 3.86
CA TYR A 682 20.41 -20.44 4.33
C TYR A 682 21.21 -21.03 3.16
N THR A 683 22.54 -20.90 3.20
CA THR A 683 23.42 -21.55 2.21
C THR A 683 24.11 -22.77 2.80
N ASP A 684 23.80 -23.96 2.29
CA ASP A 684 24.53 -25.19 2.61
C ASP A 684 25.71 -25.39 1.64
N SER A 685 26.93 -25.26 2.15
CA SER A 685 28.17 -25.44 1.38
C SER A 685 28.85 -26.79 1.62
N LYS A 686 28.23 -27.70 2.37
CA LYS A 686 28.84 -29.00 2.75
C LYS A 686 28.24 -30.13 1.92
N LEU A 687 28.39 -30.01 0.60
CA LEU A 687 27.79 -30.91 -0.39
C LEU A 687 28.83 -31.77 -1.11
N GLN A 688 28.38 -32.91 -1.62
CA GLN A 688 29.15 -33.81 -2.46
C GLN A 688 28.53 -33.84 -3.86
N GLU A 689 29.38 -33.77 -4.87
CA GLU A 689 28.92 -33.72 -6.26
C GLU A 689 28.20 -35.01 -6.66
N GLY A 690 27.07 -34.86 -7.35
CA GLY A 690 26.22 -35.96 -7.78
C GLY A 690 25.31 -36.53 -6.68
N THR A 691 25.42 -36.07 -5.44
CA THR A 691 24.55 -36.50 -4.35
C THR A 691 23.19 -35.82 -4.43
N LEU A 692 22.12 -36.62 -4.33
CA LEU A 692 20.75 -36.13 -4.13
C LEU A 692 20.54 -35.77 -2.67
N TYR A 693 20.17 -34.53 -2.40
CA TYR A 693 19.79 -34.07 -1.06
C TYR A 693 18.29 -33.87 -0.96
N THR A 694 17.73 -34.19 0.21
CA THR A 694 16.37 -33.78 0.59
C THR A 694 16.49 -32.75 1.70
N TYR A 695 15.91 -31.56 1.51
CA TYR A 695 15.88 -30.49 2.49
C TYR A 695 14.47 -30.24 3.02
N ALA A 696 14.40 -29.72 4.23
CA ALA A 696 13.20 -29.12 4.82
C ALA A 696 13.61 -28.04 5.81
N VAL A 697 12.68 -27.17 6.15
CA VAL A 697 12.85 -26.14 7.17
C VAL A 697 11.65 -26.14 8.13
N ARG A 698 11.87 -25.75 9.37
CA ARG A 698 10.80 -25.55 10.35
C ARG A 698 11.11 -24.35 11.25
N VAL A 699 10.08 -23.78 11.86
CA VAL A 699 10.27 -22.83 12.96
C VAL A 699 11.00 -23.54 14.11
N SER A 700 11.91 -22.85 14.79
CA SER A 700 12.73 -23.44 15.85
C SER A 700 11.85 -23.99 16.98
N GLY A 701 12.08 -25.25 17.35
CA GLY A 701 11.24 -25.96 18.32
C GLY A 701 9.89 -26.48 17.79
N SER A 702 9.47 -26.15 16.57
CA SER A 702 8.23 -26.65 15.98
C SER A 702 8.31 -28.13 15.60
N GLY A 703 7.17 -28.82 15.67
CA GLY A 703 7.00 -30.17 15.14
C GLY A 703 6.65 -30.19 13.64
N VAL A 704 6.26 -29.06 13.07
CA VAL A 704 5.71 -28.95 11.71
C VAL A 704 6.80 -28.48 10.73
N MET A 705 7.06 -29.29 9.70
CA MET A 705 8.09 -28.99 8.69
C MET A 705 7.46 -28.47 7.40
N SER A 706 8.22 -27.67 6.66
CA SER A 706 7.93 -27.31 5.28
C SER A 706 7.75 -28.53 4.39
N GLU A 707 7.25 -28.30 3.17
CA GLU A 707 7.40 -29.28 2.10
C GLU A 707 8.89 -29.64 1.91
N LYS A 708 9.12 -30.91 1.56
CA LYS A 708 10.47 -31.42 1.32
C LYS A 708 10.89 -31.12 -0.10
N THR A 709 12.05 -30.50 -0.27
CA THR A 709 12.62 -30.21 -1.59
C THR A 709 13.80 -31.12 -1.85
N GLN A 710 13.77 -31.82 -2.99
CA GLN A 710 14.86 -32.70 -3.43
C GLN A 710 15.65 -32.06 -4.55
N ILE A 711 16.97 -32.03 -4.42
CA ILE A 711 17.87 -31.45 -5.43
C ILE A 711 19.22 -32.15 -5.42
N SER A 712 19.75 -32.42 -6.61
CA SER A 712 21.10 -32.98 -6.76
C SER A 712 22.15 -31.88 -6.78
N ALA A 713 23.21 -32.04 -6.00
CA ALA A 713 24.35 -31.13 -6.03
C ALA A 713 25.22 -31.43 -7.26
N THR A 714 24.92 -30.80 -8.40
CA THR A 714 25.71 -30.96 -9.64
C THR A 714 26.84 -29.95 -9.77
N GLY A 715 26.82 -28.88 -8.95
CA GLY A 715 27.68 -27.71 -9.12
C GLY A 715 27.30 -26.81 -10.29
N LEU A 716 26.22 -27.15 -11.03
CA LEU A 716 25.72 -26.34 -12.13
C LEU A 716 24.80 -25.24 -11.63
N VAL A 717 25.10 -24.00 -12.01
CA VAL A 717 24.35 -22.79 -11.69
C VAL A 717 23.86 -22.12 -12.99
N PRO A 718 22.71 -21.43 -12.96
CA PRO A 718 22.28 -20.62 -14.09
C PRO A 718 23.28 -19.48 -14.33
N LEU A 719 23.76 -19.33 -15.56
CA LEU A 719 24.52 -18.14 -15.95
C LEU A 719 23.62 -16.90 -15.94
N ASP A 720 24.17 -15.78 -15.48
CA ASP A 720 23.51 -14.48 -15.57
C ASP A 720 23.23 -14.13 -17.04
N ARG A 721 21.97 -13.81 -17.32
CA ARG A 721 21.47 -13.46 -18.65
C ARG A 721 21.74 -12.00 -19.01
N THR A 722 22.19 -11.20 -18.04
CA THR A 722 22.47 -9.78 -18.22
C THR A 722 23.48 -9.57 -19.35
N GLY A 723 23.09 -8.80 -20.36
CA GLY A 723 23.92 -8.48 -21.52
C GLY A 723 23.91 -9.52 -22.64
N TRP A 724 23.19 -10.64 -22.49
CA TRP A 724 23.01 -11.59 -23.59
C TRP A 724 22.27 -10.93 -24.76
N LYS A 725 22.59 -11.37 -25.97
CA LYS A 725 21.85 -10.98 -27.19
C LYS A 725 21.31 -12.22 -27.86
N VAL A 726 20.06 -12.18 -28.26
CA VAL A 726 19.38 -13.31 -28.87
C VAL A 726 18.82 -12.97 -30.24
N THR A 727 18.83 -13.95 -31.14
CA THR A 727 18.35 -13.80 -32.52
C THR A 727 17.75 -15.11 -33.00
N SER A 728 16.94 -15.05 -34.06
CA SER A 728 16.43 -16.22 -34.76
C SER A 728 16.49 -16.01 -36.27
N ASN A 729 16.60 -17.08 -37.06
CA ASN A 729 16.39 -17.01 -38.52
C ASN A 729 14.92 -16.98 -38.91
N VAL A 730 14.01 -17.14 -37.95
CA VAL A 730 12.58 -16.99 -38.17
C VAL A 730 12.22 -15.52 -37.96
N ASN A 731 12.12 -14.79 -39.06
CA ASN A 731 11.79 -13.36 -39.03
C ASN A 731 10.28 -13.19 -39.05
N THR A 732 9.66 -13.02 -37.88
CA THR A 732 8.30 -12.51 -37.80
C THR A 732 8.33 -11.21 -37.00
N ALA A 733 7.68 -10.16 -37.51
CA ALA A 733 7.59 -8.87 -36.83
C ALA A 733 6.92 -8.97 -35.43
N ALA A 734 6.24 -10.10 -35.15
CA ALA A 734 5.58 -10.38 -33.89
C ALA A 734 6.48 -11.12 -32.87
N SER A 735 7.47 -11.90 -33.33
CA SER A 735 8.31 -12.73 -32.46
C SER A 735 9.55 -11.94 -32.05
N LYS A 736 9.55 -11.41 -30.83
CA LYS A 736 10.71 -10.75 -30.20
C LYS A 736 11.59 -11.83 -29.55
N PRO A 737 12.76 -12.19 -30.10
CA PRO A 737 13.61 -13.24 -29.52
C PRO A 737 13.98 -12.99 -28.06
N GLU A 738 14.02 -11.73 -27.64
CA GLU A 738 14.30 -11.30 -26.27
C GLU A 738 13.29 -11.83 -25.25
N SER A 739 12.05 -12.10 -25.68
CA SER A 739 11.00 -12.72 -24.85
C SER A 739 11.29 -14.17 -24.46
N ALA A 740 12.39 -14.77 -24.91
CA ALA A 740 12.84 -16.07 -24.41
C ALA A 740 13.80 -15.95 -23.21
N ILE A 741 14.21 -14.73 -22.83
CA ILE A 741 15.20 -14.51 -21.77
C ILE A 741 14.82 -13.33 -20.85
N ASP A 742 13.56 -12.90 -20.83
CA ASP A 742 13.13 -11.70 -20.10
C ASP A 742 12.65 -11.98 -18.66
N GLY A 743 12.63 -13.25 -18.25
CA GLY A 743 12.19 -13.68 -16.92
C GLY A 743 10.67 -13.68 -16.76
N ASP A 744 9.93 -13.55 -17.86
CA ASP A 744 8.47 -13.52 -17.87
C ASP A 744 7.91 -14.67 -18.69
N ARG A 745 7.52 -15.72 -17.98
CA ARG A 745 6.91 -16.94 -18.54
C ARG A 745 5.65 -16.68 -19.37
N ARG A 746 5.02 -15.50 -19.25
CA ARG A 746 3.82 -15.11 -20.02
C ARG A 746 4.19 -14.61 -21.41
N THR A 747 5.43 -14.16 -21.60
CA THR A 747 5.96 -13.84 -22.93
C THR A 747 6.65 -15.06 -23.52
N ARG A 748 6.88 -15.04 -24.83
CA ARG A 748 7.61 -16.09 -25.53
C ARG A 748 8.17 -15.60 -26.85
N TRP A 749 9.30 -16.14 -27.25
CA TRP A 749 9.67 -16.24 -28.66
C TRP A 749 8.92 -17.42 -29.29
N ASP A 750 8.41 -17.26 -30.51
CA ASP A 750 7.90 -18.40 -31.29
C ASP A 750 8.14 -18.27 -32.80
N THR A 751 7.96 -19.37 -33.52
CA THR A 751 8.16 -19.44 -34.97
C THR A 751 7.12 -18.68 -35.80
N GLY A 752 5.99 -18.25 -35.21
CA GLY A 752 4.86 -17.59 -35.87
C GLY A 752 4.14 -18.46 -36.92
N LYS A 753 4.53 -19.72 -37.04
CA LYS A 753 4.04 -20.71 -37.99
C LYS A 753 4.36 -22.12 -37.47
N HIS A 754 3.79 -23.13 -38.11
CA HIS A 754 4.12 -24.54 -37.87
C HIS A 754 5.63 -24.77 -37.96
N GLN A 755 6.20 -25.40 -36.94
CA GLN A 755 7.65 -25.60 -36.83
C GLN A 755 8.17 -26.47 -37.99
N ALA A 756 9.33 -26.09 -38.53
CA ALA A 756 9.99 -26.74 -39.66
C ALA A 756 11.49 -26.94 -39.39
N SER A 757 12.08 -27.92 -40.08
CA SER A 757 13.50 -28.23 -39.94
C SER A 757 14.37 -27.08 -40.42
N GLY A 758 15.42 -26.74 -39.67
CA GLY A 758 16.37 -25.67 -39.99
C GLY A 758 16.08 -24.32 -39.33
N GLU A 759 14.96 -24.18 -38.62
CA GLU A 759 14.69 -23.03 -37.76
C GLU A 759 15.65 -23.04 -36.56
N TYR A 760 16.21 -21.90 -36.20
CA TYR A 760 17.13 -21.80 -35.07
C TYR A 760 16.91 -20.57 -34.20
N PHE A 761 17.32 -20.72 -32.94
CA PHE A 761 17.47 -19.67 -31.96
C PHE A 761 18.95 -19.57 -31.58
N GLN A 762 19.51 -18.36 -31.56
CA GLN A 762 20.93 -18.11 -31.35
C GLN A 762 21.15 -17.11 -30.22
N ILE A 763 22.16 -17.37 -29.40
CA ILE A 763 22.53 -16.60 -28.22
C ILE A 763 23.98 -16.15 -28.37
N ASP A 764 24.26 -14.87 -28.15
CA ASP A 764 25.58 -14.32 -27.81
C ASP A 764 25.59 -14.09 -26.29
N LEU A 765 26.44 -14.84 -25.56
CA LEU A 765 26.58 -14.71 -24.11
C LEU A 765 27.31 -13.42 -23.71
N GLY A 766 27.85 -12.66 -24.67
CA GLY A 766 28.61 -11.42 -24.43
C GLY A 766 30.09 -11.67 -24.09
N ALA A 767 30.40 -12.79 -23.43
CA ALA A 767 31.74 -13.27 -23.11
C ALA A 767 31.86 -14.78 -23.31
N VAL A 768 33.09 -15.30 -23.23
CA VAL A 768 33.34 -16.75 -23.26
C VAL A 768 33.06 -17.33 -21.87
N HIS A 769 32.24 -18.38 -21.82
CA HIS A 769 31.88 -19.11 -20.59
C HIS A 769 32.06 -20.62 -20.77
N ALA A 770 32.34 -21.32 -19.67
CA ALA A 770 32.25 -22.77 -19.55
C ALA A 770 30.80 -23.19 -19.40
N ILE A 771 30.22 -23.93 -20.35
CA ILE A 771 28.81 -24.33 -20.30
C ILE A 771 28.64 -25.85 -20.37
N GLU A 772 27.62 -26.37 -19.69
CA GLU A 772 27.35 -27.82 -19.58
C GLU A 772 25.89 -28.20 -19.82
N ALA A 773 24.94 -27.26 -19.69
CA ALA A 773 23.54 -27.53 -20.01
C ALA A 773 22.78 -26.29 -20.49
N ILE A 774 21.70 -26.55 -21.20
CA ILE A 774 20.71 -25.55 -21.63
C ILE A 774 19.32 -26.06 -21.25
N GLU A 775 18.46 -25.18 -20.74
CA GLU A 775 17.05 -25.45 -20.52
C GLU A 775 16.18 -24.57 -21.41
N LEU A 776 15.17 -25.19 -22.01
CA LEU A 776 14.11 -24.55 -22.78
C LEU A 776 12.79 -24.76 -22.06
N ILE A 777 12.14 -23.69 -21.65
CA ILE A 777 10.92 -23.68 -20.87
C ILE A 777 9.78 -23.16 -21.75
N TYR A 778 8.66 -23.88 -21.78
CA TYR A 778 7.45 -23.52 -22.53
C TYR A 778 6.20 -24.10 -21.82
N THR A 779 6.14 -23.98 -20.50
CA THR A 779 5.11 -24.56 -19.62
C THR A 779 3.70 -24.03 -19.86
N LEU A 780 3.50 -22.80 -20.32
CA LEU A 780 2.16 -22.30 -20.72
C LEU A 780 1.86 -22.55 -22.20
N SER A 781 2.76 -23.23 -22.91
CA SER A 781 2.64 -23.60 -24.32
C SER A 781 3.19 -25.01 -24.52
N SER A 782 2.77 -25.95 -23.67
CA SER A 782 3.43 -27.24 -23.46
C SER A 782 3.65 -28.10 -24.71
N TYR A 783 2.88 -27.85 -25.78
CA TYR A 783 2.96 -28.56 -27.06
C TYR A 783 3.92 -27.94 -28.09
N ASP A 784 4.43 -26.74 -27.83
CA ASP A 784 5.31 -25.97 -28.72
C ASP A 784 6.81 -26.30 -28.52
N TYR A 785 7.12 -27.49 -28.00
CA TYR A 785 8.50 -27.99 -27.89
C TYR A 785 9.13 -28.30 -29.27
N PRO A 786 10.46 -28.26 -29.40
CA PRO A 786 11.11 -28.66 -30.63
C PRO A 786 10.97 -30.18 -30.86
N ARG A 787 10.44 -30.62 -32.01
CA ARG A 787 10.31 -32.06 -32.35
C ARG A 787 11.65 -32.77 -32.45
N GLY A 788 12.71 -32.06 -32.80
CA GLY A 788 14.09 -32.49 -32.72
C GLY A 788 15.00 -31.29 -32.60
N TYR A 789 16.20 -31.44 -32.03
CA TYR A 789 17.15 -30.34 -31.93
C TYR A 789 18.59 -30.80 -32.17
N THR A 790 19.42 -29.85 -32.57
CA THR A 790 20.88 -29.87 -32.45
C THR A 790 21.33 -28.61 -31.71
N VAL A 791 22.32 -28.75 -30.84
CA VAL A 791 22.99 -27.62 -30.19
C VAL A 791 24.37 -27.48 -30.78
N GLN A 792 24.68 -26.27 -31.23
CA GLN A 792 25.97 -25.90 -31.79
C GLN A 792 26.56 -24.74 -31.00
N VAL A 793 27.89 -24.68 -30.91
CA VAL A 793 28.65 -23.63 -30.21
C VAL A 793 29.68 -23.00 -31.14
N SER A 794 30.06 -21.76 -30.86
CA SER A 794 31.00 -20.98 -31.68
C SER A 794 31.68 -19.88 -30.87
N ASP A 795 32.91 -19.53 -31.23
CA ASP A 795 33.64 -18.38 -30.68
C ASP A 795 33.45 -17.10 -31.51
N ASP A 796 33.00 -17.21 -32.76
CA ASP A 796 32.98 -16.12 -33.74
C ASP A 796 31.63 -15.94 -34.47
N ALA A 797 30.62 -16.74 -34.11
CA ALA A 797 29.31 -16.85 -34.75
C ALA A 797 29.33 -17.28 -36.23
N LYS A 798 30.47 -17.71 -36.77
CA LYS A 798 30.65 -18.13 -38.17
C LYS A 798 30.96 -19.62 -38.28
N SER A 799 31.88 -20.12 -37.46
CA SER A 799 32.28 -21.52 -37.41
C SER A 799 31.59 -22.21 -36.24
N TRP A 800 30.78 -23.23 -36.55
CA TRP A 800 29.89 -23.88 -35.59
C TRP A 800 30.25 -25.35 -35.38
N ASN A 801 30.36 -25.78 -34.13
CA ASN A 801 30.60 -27.16 -33.74
C ASN A 801 29.40 -27.72 -33.00
N GLN A 802 28.88 -28.87 -33.41
CA GLN A 802 27.78 -29.53 -32.72
C GLN A 802 28.27 -30.17 -31.41
N VAL A 803 27.55 -29.94 -30.30
CA VAL A 803 27.84 -30.50 -28.97
C VAL A 803 26.74 -31.40 -28.42
N ALA A 804 25.51 -31.26 -28.92
CA ALA A 804 24.39 -32.13 -28.53
C ALA A 804 23.35 -32.28 -29.65
N SER A 805 22.55 -33.35 -29.58
CA SER A 805 21.37 -33.54 -30.42
C SER A 805 20.34 -34.40 -29.70
N GLY A 806 19.05 -34.20 -29.97
CA GLY A 806 18.00 -34.97 -29.31
C GLY A 806 16.58 -34.62 -29.77
N LYS A 807 15.60 -35.03 -28.97
CA LYS A 807 14.19 -34.67 -29.12
C LYS A 807 13.75 -33.79 -27.96
N GLY A 808 12.93 -32.79 -28.22
CA GLY A 808 12.29 -32.02 -27.16
C GLY A 808 11.28 -32.86 -26.39
N LYS A 809 10.94 -32.41 -25.19
CA LYS A 809 9.95 -33.02 -24.29
C LYS A 809 8.80 -32.03 -24.04
N LEU A 810 7.66 -32.51 -23.57
CA LEU A 810 6.58 -31.63 -23.14
C LEU A 810 7.05 -30.72 -22.00
N GLU A 811 6.52 -29.48 -21.96
CA GLU A 811 6.73 -28.43 -20.94
C GLU A 811 8.16 -27.87 -20.77
N LEU A 812 9.18 -28.73 -20.75
CA LEU A 812 10.57 -28.36 -20.53
C LEU A 812 11.52 -29.33 -21.24
N THR A 813 12.55 -28.80 -21.91
CA THR A 813 13.66 -29.58 -22.45
C THR A 813 14.98 -29.14 -21.81
N ARG A 814 15.56 -30.01 -20.98
CA ARG A 814 16.95 -29.88 -20.52
C ARG A 814 17.88 -30.65 -21.46
N ILE A 815 18.89 -29.96 -21.99
CA ILE A 815 19.92 -30.46 -22.89
C ILE A 815 21.25 -30.42 -22.15
N ALA A 816 21.78 -31.58 -21.75
CA ALA A 816 23.07 -31.69 -21.08
C ALA A 816 24.15 -32.21 -22.04
N PHE A 817 25.39 -31.73 -21.89
CA PHE A 817 26.55 -32.13 -22.70
C PHE A 817 27.84 -31.95 -21.89
N SER A 818 28.96 -32.48 -22.40
CA SER A 818 30.27 -32.29 -21.78
C SER A 818 30.67 -30.81 -21.80
N GLN A 819 31.35 -30.34 -20.74
CA GLN A 819 31.76 -28.95 -20.61
C GLN A 819 32.47 -28.43 -21.87
N VAL A 820 32.06 -27.25 -22.34
CA VAL A 820 32.67 -26.57 -23.48
C VAL A 820 32.81 -25.08 -23.21
N GLN A 821 33.94 -24.50 -23.62
CA GLN A 821 34.14 -23.04 -23.66
C GLN A 821 33.47 -22.50 -24.92
N THR A 822 32.62 -21.49 -24.79
CA THR A 822 32.02 -20.82 -25.95
C THR A 822 31.52 -19.43 -25.61
N ARG A 823 31.35 -18.58 -26.62
CA ARG A 823 30.61 -17.33 -26.54
C ARG A 823 29.22 -17.41 -27.18
N TYR A 824 29.09 -18.17 -28.25
CA TYR A 824 27.83 -18.27 -29.01
C TYR A 824 27.23 -19.67 -28.92
N ILE A 825 25.91 -19.72 -28.87
CA ILE A 825 25.11 -20.96 -28.86
C ILE A 825 24.07 -20.85 -29.95
N ARG A 826 23.83 -21.93 -30.69
CA ARG A 826 22.72 -22.07 -31.63
C ARG A 826 21.96 -23.36 -31.36
N ILE A 827 20.66 -23.23 -31.15
CA ILE A 827 19.72 -24.33 -31.01
C ILE A 827 18.94 -24.40 -32.31
N GLN A 828 19.14 -25.45 -33.09
CA GLN A 828 18.47 -25.64 -34.36
C GLN A 828 17.47 -26.78 -34.24
N GLN A 829 16.19 -26.48 -34.48
CA GLN A 829 15.13 -27.45 -34.66
C GLN A 829 15.42 -28.33 -35.87
N THR A 830 15.25 -29.65 -35.73
CA THR A 830 15.47 -30.61 -36.82
C THR A 830 14.20 -31.32 -37.28
N GLY A 831 13.09 -31.22 -36.53
CA GLY A 831 11.82 -31.85 -36.86
C GLY A 831 10.80 -30.92 -37.53
N SER A 832 9.57 -31.41 -37.67
CA SER A 832 8.42 -30.65 -38.19
C SER A 832 7.14 -31.05 -37.45
N GLY A 833 6.19 -30.13 -37.31
CA GLY A 833 4.90 -30.43 -36.66
C GLY A 833 3.88 -29.31 -36.86
N GLY A 834 2.59 -29.63 -36.64
CA GLY A 834 1.49 -28.66 -36.77
C GLY A 834 1.39 -27.61 -35.65
N ASN A 835 2.25 -27.70 -34.63
CA ASN A 835 2.36 -26.69 -33.57
C ASN A 835 3.53 -25.76 -33.85
N TYR A 836 3.61 -24.65 -33.13
CA TYR A 836 4.73 -23.73 -33.27
C TYR A 836 5.94 -24.34 -32.53
N TRP A 837 7.13 -23.79 -32.73
CA TRP A 837 8.19 -23.96 -31.75
C TRP A 837 8.29 -22.65 -30.97
N SER A 838 8.18 -22.72 -29.65
CA SER A 838 8.29 -21.56 -28.78
C SER A 838 9.23 -21.80 -27.63
N ILE A 839 9.72 -20.69 -27.08
CA ILE A 839 10.56 -20.63 -25.89
C ILE A 839 10.02 -19.46 -25.07
N GLN A 840 9.45 -19.78 -23.91
CA GLN A 840 9.04 -18.78 -22.93
C GLN A 840 10.25 -18.30 -22.15
N GLU A 841 11.06 -19.22 -21.66
CA GLU A 841 12.29 -18.88 -20.96
C GLU A 841 13.41 -19.86 -21.35
N LEU A 842 14.63 -19.34 -21.43
CA LEU A 842 15.84 -20.08 -21.76
C LEU A 842 16.91 -19.78 -20.73
N GLN A 843 17.54 -20.85 -20.22
CA GLN A 843 18.64 -20.74 -19.27
C GLN A 843 19.83 -21.60 -19.70
N VAL A 844 21.04 -21.04 -19.60
CA VAL A 844 22.31 -21.75 -19.80
C VAL A 844 22.96 -21.99 -18.45
N TYR A 845 23.55 -23.16 -18.24
CA TYR A 845 24.15 -23.56 -16.98
C TYR A 845 25.66 -23.77 -17.09
N SER A 846 26.35 -23.31 -16.06
CA SER A 846 27.80 -23.32 -15.91
C SER A 846 28.20 -23.78 -14.51
N ARG A 847 29.50 -24.04 -14.29
CA ARG A 847 30.10 -24.20 -12.95
C ARG A 847 30.75 -22.91 -12.42
N GLU A 848 30.71 -21.85 -13.22
CA GLU A 848 31.35 -20.57 -12.94
C GLU A 848 30.73 -19.78 -11.80
#